data_AF-A0A6C2YM18-F1
#
_entry.id   AF-A0A6C2YM18-F1
#
_cell.length_a   1.000
_cell.length_b   1.000
_cell.length_c   1.000
_cell.angle_alpha   90.00
_cell.angle_beta   90.00
_cell.angle_gamma   90.00
#
_symmetry.space_group_name_H-M   'P 1'
#
loop_
_entity.id
_entity.type
_entity.pdbx_description
1 polymer ?
#
loop_
_entity_poly.entity_id
_entity_poly.type
_entity_poly.pdbx_seq_one_letter_code
_entity_poly.pdbx_strand_id
1 'polypeptide(L)'
;MATTATATTTASPAKRVSIPGDALKIVLFGMPDSGKSALLGALAHAAATQERALQGRIFDLPAGMSDLRQDLTDQRYRETAEEVVPHVLRYEPFQPLDADSRWPVVLIDCNGKVAGEYLTEQKRFLANQKRGSLPHAIAEADALVLVVDGSADARRLHADFQEFSRFLQILQAYRCQRRQVGGFPVTLVLTKCDRLAQPNESANDWFHRVEHRKAEVLAEFSAFLQQSNSPFFSFGSLELGVTATAIQPPIAAQLPTASPAPAPAASPESVGTATTAPSVQSPQPPIPIGVAELFHQTFVAAKKQRLRDEHSQVRLFWTLLASTGLVAIMAIFGVLGLILNRAEEEVLLAGKVRNFQSREGQTASSRLAEAGLLRRLAELTELRNDPDFDKIPTDLRTYVTERLDEMTTYRDFRDRLIAQRPPARLQSMKDLDQLEAVLTDPRMQLPEPYRDVWAQTEASQLRAKWLKDMVLLRTAVSELSEWYDRIIRRGNALLFPNALDGAWSQQVAELLRESESLKYRETDRIGDSISLPTVEGQGITYSVAYHFDTIERRQTTWRQSRERLVQLRDMADALGILGDPRGERAVLVFPASNRDADIISQARRRLDTLQRLYPEYRQWSLGSVPDPVRPEIEKRMRAALDQLIRDGQILVERRMQQINPAGSETYADWQRLADWLSTPAIQEWRQLIDVVQRLIDPLGGEPVVQFVSFLRRNRFELVLREVKIKIPELLRDARVVPAGRLLISTSSPGGAVSTITLRPTDAGQRDRLGFYRFVVESGDPKPIYKPGDLLTAELVVRDGTRELKLSWVNQRSSVFQFDRLLQPPQLHLPTERPEAGELAPGVLLQVDPASGLPEIPELMPERR
;
A
#
# COMPACT_ATOMS: atom_id res chain seq x y z
N MET A 1 -48.85 39.34 -11.61
CA MET A 1 -48.50 38.78 -10.29
C MET A 1 -49.11 37.39 -10.20
N ALA A 2 -48.32 36.35 -10.48
CA ALA A 2 -48.75 34.96 -10.36
C ALA A 2 -47.78 34.30 -9.35
N THR A 3 -48.33 33.91 -8.21
CA THR A 3 -47.61 33.31 -7.09
C THR A 3 -47.45 31.82 -7.36
N THR A 4 -46.23 31.39 -7.72
CA THR A 4 -45.89 29.97 -7.89
C THR A 4 -45.70 29.34 -6.52
N ALA A 5 -46.62 28.46 -6.12
CA ALA A 5 -46.52 27.68 -4.90
C ALA A 5 -45.51 26.53 -5.09
N THR A 6 -44.36 26.61 -4.43
CA THR A 6 -43.41 25.49 -4.30
C THR A 6 -43.96 24.50 -3.27
N ALA A 7 -44.41 23.34 -3.74
CA ALA A 7 -44.79 22.21 -2.88
C ALA A 7 -43.52 21.54 -2.33
N THR A 8 -43.26 21.71 -1.03
CA THR A 8 -42.19 21.02 -0.31
C THR A 8 -42.64 19.59 0.00
N THR A 9 -42.18 18.61 -0.78
CA THR A 9 -42.42 17.19 -0.50
C THR A 9 -41.60 16.77 0.73
N THR A 10 -42.26 16.56 1.87
CA THR A 10 -41.65 15.97 3.07
C THR A 10 -41.30 14.51 2.84
N ALA A 11 -40.02 14.20 2.70
CA ALA A 11 -39.51 12.83 2.57
C ALA A 11 -39.73 12.03 3.87
N SER A 12 -40.20 10.80 3.74
CA SER A 12 -40.38 9.85 4.85
C SER A 12 -39.01 9.46 5.43
N PRO A 13 -38.83 9.42 6.76
CA PRO A 13 -37.53 9.14 7.38
C PRO A 13 -37.02 7.75 6.97
N ALA A 14 -35.85 7.71 6.35
CA ALA A 14 -35.22 6.47 5.90
C ALA A 14 -35.00 5.51 7.09
N LYS A 15 -35.38 4.24 6.89
CA LYS A 15 -35.21 3.18 7.89
C LYS A 15 -33.70 2.97 8.12
N ARG A 16 -33.21 3.22 9.34
CA ARG A 16 -31.80 3.02 9.69
C ARG A 16 -31.37 1.58 9.44
N VAL A 17 -30.40 1.39 8.55
CA VAL A 17 -29.78 0.09 8.27
C VAL A 17 -28.80 -0.22 9.41
N SER A 18 -28.92 -1.41 10.00
CA SER A 18 -27.96 -1.89 11.01
C SER A 18 -26.67 -2.32 10.33
N ILE A 19 -25.57 -1.63 10.64
CA ILE A 19 -24.24 -1.93 10.11
C ILE A 19 -23.59 -3.05 10.96
N PRO A 20 -23.13 -4.16 10.36
CA PRO A 20 -22.36 -5.17 11.09
C PRO A 20 -21.07 -4.57 11.69
N GLY A 21 -20.75 -4.92 12.94
CA GLY A 21 -19.59 -4.33 13.65
C GLY A 21 -18.23 -4.77 13.10
N ASP A 22 -18.21 -5.88 12.37
CA ASP A 22 -17.06 -6.50 11.71
C ASP A 22 -16.94 -6.13 10.23
N ALA A 23 -17.86 -5.32 9.69
CA ALA A 23 -17.81 -4.92 8.29
C ALA A 23 -16.60 -4.05 7.98
N LEU A 24 -15.98 -4.27 6.81
CA LEU A 24 -14.95 -3.41 6.24
C LEU A 24 -15.58 -2.07 5.87
N LYS A 25 -15.10 -0.98 6.45
CA LYS A 25 -15.62 0.38 6.22
C LYS A 25 -14.75 1.12 5.23
N ILE A 26 -15.34 1.48 4.09
CA ILE A 26 -14.63 2.17 3.01
C ILE A 26 -15.34 3.48 2.75
N VAL A 27 -14.63 4.59 2.95
CA VAL A 27 -15.20 5.93 2.75
C VAL A 27 -14.81 6.46 1.38
N LEU A 28 -15.82 6.85 0.59
CA LEU A 28 -15.62 7.60 -0.65
C LEU A 28 -15.64 9.08 -0.30
N PHE A 29 -14.49 9.74 -0.38
CA PHE A 29 -14.30 11.13 0.01
C PHE A 29 -13.91 11.99 -1.19
N GLY A 30 -14.56 13.13 -1.38
CA GLY A 30 -14.25 14.01 -2.50
C GLY A 30 -15.19 15.21 -2.61
N MET A 31 -14.78 16.19 -3.40
CA MET A 31 -15.50 17.45 -3.61
C MET A 31 -16.93 17.26 -4.17
N PRO A 32 -17.79 18.30 -4.12
CA PRO A 32 -19.05 18.30 -4.85
C PRO A 32 -18.83 17.95 -6.33
N ASP A 33 -19.74 17.17 -6.88
CA ASP A 33 -19.70 16.67 -8.26
C ASP A 33 -18.48 15.82 -8.61
N SER A 34 -17.67 15.33 -7.66
CA SER A 34 -16.54 14.45 -8.02
C SER A 34 -16.94 13.06 -8.52
N GLY A 35 -18.24 12.74 -8.62
CA GLY A 35 -18.72 11.49 -9.20
C GLY A 35 -18.78 10.29 -8.24
N LYS A 36 -18.80 10.51 -6.92
CA LYS A 36 -18.84 9.45 -5.89
C LYS A 36 -20.05 8.51 -6.03
N SER A 37 -21.26 9.05 -6.03
CA SER A 37 -22.49 8.24 -6.13
C SER A 37 -22.60 7.55 -7.49
N ALA A 38 -22.10 8.20 -8.55
CA ALA A 38 -22.04 7.60 -9.89
C ALA A 38 -21.04 6.43 -9.96
N LEU A 39 -19.90 6.53 -9.25
CA LEU A 39 -18.93 5.45 -9.12
C LEU A 39 -19.53 4.24 -8.38
N LEU A 40 -20.35 4.47 -7.35
CA LEU A 40 -21.09 3.39 -6.67
C LEU A 40 -22.15 2.75 -7.57
N GLY A 41 -22.91 3.55 -8.32
CA GLY A 41 -23.82 3.02 -9.34
C GLY A 41 -23.08 2.17 -10.40
N ALA A 42 -21.86 2.59 -10.77
CA ALA A 42 -21.03 1.88 -11.74
C ALA A 42 -20.50 0.56 -11.14
N LEU A 43 -20.17 0.54 -9.84
CA LEU A 43 -19.81 -0.68 -9.14
C LEU A 43 -20.98 -1.67 -9.12
N ALA A 44 -22.20 -1.21 -8.86
CA ALA A 44 -23.39 -2.04 -8.91
C ALA A 44 -23.60 -2.67 -10.30
N HIS A 45 -23.27 -1.92 -11.37
CA HIS A 45 -23.32 -2.43 -12.73
C HIS A 45 -22.18 -3.42 -13.03
N ALA A 46 -20.95 -3.11 -12.62
CA ALA A 46 -19.77 -3.96 -12.77
C ALA A 46 -19.93 -5.28 -12.01
N ALA A 47 -20.50 -5.26 -10.81
CA ALA A 47 -20.81 -6.46 -10.03
C ALA A 47 -21.69 -7.46 -10.79
N ALA A 48 -22.60 -6.97 -11.64
CA ALA A 48 -23.49 -7.81 -12.43
C ALA A 48 -22.86 -8.30 -13.76
N THR A 49 -21.80 -7.64 -14.24
CA THR A 49 -21.28 -7.85 -15.61
C THR A 49 -19.80 -8.25 -15.67
N GLN A 50 -19.04 -8.06 -14.59
CA GLN A 50 -17.57 -8.13 -14.57
C GLN A 50 -17.00 -8.88 -13.36
N GLU A 51 -17.63 -9.98 -12.91
CA GLU A 51 -17.15 -10.75 -11.74
C GLU A 51 -15.67 -11.17 -11.84
N ARG A 52 -15.16 -11.44 -13.05
CA ARG A 52 -13.75 -11.80 -13.29
C ARG A 52 -12.78 -10.66 -13.00
N ALA A 53 -13.09 -9.45 -13.47
CA ALA A 53 -12.27 -8.27 -13.21
C ALA A 53 -12.28 -7.89 -11.72
N LEU A 54 -13.44 -8.06 -11.09
CA LEU A 54 -13.64 -7.88 -9.66
C LEU A 54 -12.95 -8.98 -8.82
N GLN A 55 -12.54 -10.09 -9.44
CA GLN A 55 -11.98 -11.29 -8.81
C GLN A 55 -12.86 -11.81 -7.66
N GLY A 56 -14.17 -11.67 -7.80
CA GLY A 56 -15.14 -12.01 -6.77
C GLY A 56 -16.56 -11.61 -7.13
N ARG A 57 -17.48 -11.85 -6.19
CA ARG A 57 -18.91 -11.52 -6.29
C ARG A 57 -19.32 -10.53 -5.24
N ILE A 58 -20.20 -9.61 -5.60
CA ILE A 58 -20.84 -8.66 -4.68
C ILE A 58 -22.32 -9.02 -4.55
N PHE A 59 -22.80 -9.08 -3.31
CA PHE A 59 -24.21 -9.19 -2.98
C PHE A 59 -24.67 -7.90 -2.30
N ASP A 60 -25.63 -7.20 -2.91
CA ASP A 60 -26.26 -5.98 -2.37
C ASP A 60 -27.13 -6.33 -1.16
N LEU A 61 -26.93 -5.66 -0.02
CA LEU A 61 -27.63 -5.94 1.23
C LEU A 61 -28.21 -4.64 1.82
N PRO A 62 -29.50 -4.65 2.18
CA PRO A 62 -30.61 -3.98 1.46
C PRO A 62 -30.33 -3.32 0.09
N ALA A 63 -31.34 -3.19 -0.77
CA ALA A 63 -31.29 -2.80 -2.19
C ALA A 63 -30.80 -1.37 -2.55
N GLY A 64 -29.88 -0.78 -1.78
CA GLY A 64 -29.42 0.61 -1.98
C GLY A 64 -28.53 0.80 -3.20
N MET A 65 -27.72 -0.20 -3.58
CA MET A 65 -26.85 -0.08 -4.77
C MET A 65 -27.65 -0.25 -6.07
N SER A 66 -28.76 -0.99 -6.01
CA SER A 66 -29.68 -1.18 -7.13
C SER A 66 -30.34 0.14 -7.57
N ASP A 67 -30.71 1.00 -6.61
CA ASP A 67 -31.25 2.33 -6.89
C ASP A 67 -30.21 3.25 -7.55
N LEU A 68 -28.96 3.22 -7.05
CA LEU A 68 -27.85 3.96 -7.66
C LEU A 68 -27.53 3.48 -9.08
N ARG A 69 -27.65 2.18 -9.35
CA ARG A 69 -27.51 1.60 -10.69
C ARG A 69 -28.60 2.12 -11.64
N GLN A 70 -29.83 2.19 -11.15
CA GLN A 70 -30.96 2.69 -11.93
C GLN A 70 -30.80 4.19 -12.21
N ASP A 71 -30.47 4.99 -11.19
CA ASP A 71 -30.18 6.41 -11.33
C ASP A 71 -29.01 6.66 -12.31
N LEU A 72 -27.96 5.83 -12.28
CA LEU A 72 -26.86 5.90 -13.25
C LEU A 72 -27.32 5.59 -14.68
N THR A 73 -28.17 4.57 -14.84
CA THR A 73 -28.72 4.16 -16.15
C THR A 73 -29.63 5.26 -16.72
N ASP A 74 -30.43 5.88 -15.87
CA ASP A 74 -31.33 6.98 -16.20
C ASP A 74 -30.61 8.34 -16.30
N GLN A 75 -29.29 8.37 -16.06
CA GLN A 75 -28.45 9.59 -15.95
C GLN A 75 -29.00 10.63 -14.95
N ARG A 76 -29.69 10.16 -13.91
CA ARG A 76 -30.25 10.98 -12.83
C ARG A 76 -29.28 11.03 -11.67
N TYR A 77 -28.30 11.91 -11.76
CA TYR A 77 -27.38 12.15 -10.65
C TYR A 77 -28.09 12.91 -9.53
N ARG A 78 -28.30 12.26 -8.38
CA ARG A 78 -28.84 12.91 -7.18
C ARG A 78 -27.69 13.36 -6.28
N GLU A 79 -27.79 14.56 -5.75
CA GLU A 79 -26.92 14.98 -4.66
C GLU A 79 -27.25 14.12 -3.41
N THR A 80 -26.21 13.62 -2.75
CA THR A 80 -26.33 12.92 -1.47
C THR A 80 -26.86 13.89 -0.41
N ALA A 81 -28.13 13.76 -0.02
CA ALA A 81 -28.79 14.71 0.87
C ALA A 81 -28.28 14.60 2.32
N GLU A 82 -27.97 13.38 2.77
CA GLU A 82 -27.42 13.11 4.10
C GLU A 82 -25.89 13.32 4.11
N GLU A 83 -25.33 13.67 5.27
CA GLU A 83 -23.89 13.86 5.43
C GLU A 83 -23.07 12.63 5.00
N VAL A 84 -23.55 11.44 5.38
CA VAL A 84 -23.01 10.14 4.95
C VAL A 84 -24.15 9.16 4.68
N VAL A 85 -24.05 8.42 3.57
CA VAL A 85 -25.00 7.37 3.21
C VAL A 85 -24.25 6.03 3.17
N PRO A 86 -24.54 5.09 4.10
CA PRO A 86 -23.91 3.78 4.10
C PRO A 86 -24.62 2.80 3.14
N HIS A 87 -23.86 2.16 2.27
CA HIS A 87 -24.29 1.07 1.40
C HIS A 87 -23.65 -0.24 1.88
N VAL A 88 -24.48 -1.13 2.43
CA VAL A 88 -24.01 -2.41 2.96
C VAL A 88 -24.00 -3.44 1.84
N LEU A 89 -22.91 -4.19 1.71
CA LEU A 89 -22.78 -5.26 0.74
C LEU A 89 -21.96 -6.40 1.32
N ARG A 90 -21.99 -7.54 0.63
CA ARG A 90 -21.12 -8.68 0.94
C ARG A 90 -20.24 -8.98 -0.26
N TYR A 91 -18.94 -9.05 -0.04
CA TYR A 91 -17.96 -9.39 -1.07
C TYR A 91 -17.41 -10.81 -0.83
N GLU A 92 -17.39 -11.64 -1.88
CA GLU A 92 -16.89 -13.02 -1.87
C GLU A 92 -15.81 -13.17 -2.97
N PRO A 93 -14.51 -13.12 -2.62
CA PRO A 93 -13.41 -13.25 -3.57
C PRO A 93 -13.30 -14.68 -4.10
N PHE A 94 -12.89 -14.83 -5.36
CA PHE A 94 -12.67 -16.15 -5.97
C PHE A 94 -11.45 -16.88 -5.41
N GLN A 95 -10.44 -16.13 -4.95
CA GLN A 95 -9.28 -16.66 -4.25
C GLN A 95 -9.38 -16.22 -2.77
N PRO A 96 -9.90 -17.10 -1.89
CA PRO A 96 -10.08 -16.76 -0.49
C PRO A 96 -8.72 -16.52 0.20
N LEU A 97 -8.63 -15.44 0.98
CA LEU A 97 -7.46 -15.16 1.84
C LEU A 97 -7.53 -15.94 3.16
N ASP A 98 -8.74 -16.24 3.63
CA ASP A 98 -9.07 -16.94 4.86
C ASP A 98 -10.18 -17.99 4.63
N ALA A 99 -10.35 -18.93 5.59
CA ALA A 99 -11.37 -19.98 5.51
C ALA A 99 -12.81 -19.45 5.54
N ASP A 100 -13.00 -18.20 5.98
CA ASP A 100 -14.28 -17.50 6.02
C ASP A 100 -14.27 -16.34 5.01
N SER A 101 -14.31 -16.68 3.72
CA SER A 101 -13.99 -15.78 2.63
C SER A 101 -15.03 -14.70 2.34
N ARG A 102 -16.09 -14.59 3.13
CA ARG A 102 -17.17 -13.62 2.90
C ARG A 102 -16.95 -12.40 3.75
N TRP A 103 -16.66 -11.27 3.12
CA TRP A 103 -16.41 -10.02 3.83
C TRP A 103 -17.68 -9.17 3.82
N PRO A 104 -18.25 -8.85 4.99
CA PRO A 104 -19.21 -7.76 5.07
C PRO A 104 -18.46 -6.45 4.78
N VAL A 105 -19.01 -5.62 3.90
CA VAL A 105 -18.41 -4.35 3.48
C VAL A 105 -19.47 -3.26 3.56
N VAL A 106 -19.06 -2.07 3.98
CA VAL A 106 -19.88 -0.86 4.01
C VAL A 106 -19.16 0.20 3.21
N LEU A 107 -19.74 0.55 2.06
CA LEU A 107 -19.30 1.69 1.26
C LEU A 107 -20.02 2.93 1.77
N ILE A 108 -19.29 3.95 2.19
CA ILE A 108 -19.84 5.17 2.77
C ILE A 108 -19.69 6.28 1.74
N ASP A 109 -20.80 6.70 1.13
CA ASP A 109 -20.86 7.85 0.25
C ASP A 109 -20.99 9.14 1.08
N CYS A 110 -20.02 10.05 0.99
CA CYS A 110 -20.10 11.32 1.69
C CYS A 110 -20.75 12.41 0.85
N ASN A 111 -21.47 13.33 1.49
CA ASN A 111 -21.91 14.55 0.82
C ASN A 111 -20.70 15.43 0.52
N GLY A 112 -20.50 15.76 -0.77
CA GLY A 112 -19.36 16.55 -1.21
C GLY A 112 -19.34 17.98 -0.65
N LYS A 113 -20.50 18.58 -0.37
CA LYS A 113 -20.58 19.93 0.23
C LYS A 113 -20.10 19.88 1.67
N VAL A 114 -20.58 18.89 2.43
CA VAL A 114 -20.14 18.66 3.82
C VAL A 114 -18.65 18.32 3.86
N ALA A 115 -18.16 17.47 2.95
CA ALA A 115 -16.73 17.22 2.82
C ALA A 115 -15.94 18.52 2.58
N GLY A 116 -16.38 19.39 1.67
CA GLY A 116 -15.75 20.70 1.42
C GLY A 116 -15.76 21.63 2.64
N GLU A 117 -16.87 21.69 3.39
CA GLU A 117 -16.95 22.43 4.65
C GLU A 117 -15.96 21.87 5.69
N TYR A 118 -15.83 20.55 5.78
CA TYR A 118 -14.85 19.91 6.67
C TYR A 118 -13.40 20.24 6.31
N LEU A 119 -13.10 20.38 5.02
CA LEU A 119 -11.77 20.73 4.53
C LEU A 119 -11.40 22.17 4.93
N THR A 120 -12.39 23.06 4.99
CA THR A 120 -12.18 24.47 5.35
C THR A 120 -12.22 24.72 6.87
N GLU A 121 -13.01 23.98 7.65
CA GLU A 121 -13.20 24.20 9.10
C GLU A 121 -12.42 23.23 10.02
N GLN A 122 -11.08 23.26 9.94
CA GLN A 122 -10.14 22.38 10.66
C GLN A 122 -10.47 22.08 12.15
N LYS A 123 -10.92 23.07 12.92
CA LYS A 123 -11.10 22.95 14.37
C LYS A 123 -12.27 22.05 14.78
N ARG A 124 -13.24 21.81 13.89
CA ARG A 124 -14.45 21.04 14.22
C ARG A 124 -14.23 19.52 14.16
N PHE A 125 -13.23 19.06 13.39
CA PHE A 125 -12.97 17.63 13.20
C PHE A 125 -12.72 16.88 14.53
N LEU A 126 -11.98 17.49 15.46
CA LEU A 126 -11.66 16.86 16.75
C LEU A 126 -12.81 16.97 17.77
N ALA A 127 -13.66 17.99 17.66
CA ALA A 127 -14.63 18.35 18.70
C ALA A 127 -16.00 17.64 18.55
N ASN A 128 -16.42 17.28 17.33
CA ASN A 128 -17.77 16.76 17.07
C ASN A 128 -17.73 15.34 16.48
N GLN A 129 -17.60 14.31 17.33
CA GLN A 129 -17.69 12.90 16.94
C GLN A 129 -19.07 12.31 17.23
N LYS A 130 -20.13 12.89 16.66
CA LYS A 130 -21.46 12.27 16.75
C LYS A 130 -21.47 11.01 15.87
N ARG A 131 -21.98 9.89 16.40
CA ARG A 131 -22.17 8.66 15.60
C ARG A 131 -23.03 8.99 14.36
N GLY A 132 -22.59 8.52 13.20
CA GLY A 132 -23.22 8.82 11.91
C GLY A 132 -22.79 10.14 11.25
N SER A 133 -21.79 10.85 11.79
CA SER A 133 -21.15 11.98 11.11
C SER A 133 -19.99 11.53 10.22
N LEU A 134 -19.58 12.37 9.27
CA LEU A 134 -18.46 12.12 8.36
C LEU A 134 -17.12 11.95 9.11
N PRO A 135 -16.77 12.76 10.14
CA PRO A 135 -15.55 12.54 10.91
C PRO A 135 -15.53 11.18 11.60
N HIS A 136 -16.67 10.72 12.11
CA HIS A 136 -16.79 9.42 12.72
C HIS A 136 -16.62 8.28 11.68
N ALA A 137 -17.25 8.41 10.51
CA ALA A 137 -17.08 7.46 9.42
C ALA A 137 -15.61 7.36 8.96
N ILE A 138 -14.93 8.49 8.81
CA ILE A 138 -13.51 8.55 8.43
C ILE A 138 -12.61 7.96 9.52
N ALA A 139 -12.89 8.26 10.80
CA ALA A 139 -12.15 7.74 11.93
C ALA A 139 -12.20 6.22 12.04
N GLU A 140 -13.32 5.61 11.66
CA GLU A 140 -13.55 4.17 11.70
C GLU A 140 -13.27 3.47 10.37
N ALA A 141 -12.86 4.21 9.34
CA ALA A 141 -12.57 3.64 8.03
C ALA A 141 -11.38 2.68 8.09
N ASP A 142 -11.49 1.59 7.34
CA ASP A 142 -10.42 0.62 7.05
C ASP A 142 -9.68 1.00 5.74
N ALA A 143 -10.35 1.71 4.83
CA ALA A 143 -9.75 2.32 3.64
C ALA A 143 -10.46 3.62 3.24
N LEU A 144 -9.74 4.46 2.50
CA LEU A 144 -10.24 5.73 2.00
C LEU A 144 -10.07 5.81 0.48
N VAL A 145 -11.12 6.20 -0.22
CA VAL A 145 -11.11 6.43 -1.67
C VAL A 145 -11.27 7.92 -1.91
N LEU A 146 -10.21 8.60 -2.31
CA LEU A 146 -10.22 10.02 -2.69
C LEU A 146 -10.70 10.14 -4.14
N VAL A 147 -11.84 10.77 -4.36
CA VAL A 147 -12.49 10.84 -5.67
C VAL A 147 -12.34 12.23 -6.27
N VAL A 148 -11.69 12.32 -7.44
CA VAL A 148 -11.53 13.55 -8.23
C VAL A 148 -12.17 13.41 -9.60
N ASP A 149 -12.62 14.53 -10.16
CA ASP A 149 -13.09 14.59 -11.55
C ASP A 149 -11.88 14.58 -12.49
N GLY A 150 -11.63 13.46 -13.17
CA GLY A 150 -10.51 13.30 -14.10
C GLY A 150 -10.59 14.22 -15.32
N SER A 151 -11.78 14.74 -15.63
CA SER A 151 -12.02 15.70 -16.72
C SER A 151 -11.86 17.16 -16.29
N ALA A 152 -11.67 17.43 -14.99
CA ALA A 152 -11.42 18.77 -14.50
C ALA A 152 -10.11 19.34 -15.06
N ASP A 153 -10.06 20.66 -15.24
CA ASP A 153 -8.82 21.34 -15.59
C ASP A 153 -7.78 21.27 -14.46
N ALA A 154 -6.53 21.56 -14.78
CA ALA A 154 -5.42 21.49 -13.83
C ALA A 154 -5.60 22.44 -12.62
N ARG A 155 -6.28 23.58 -12.77
CA ARG A 155 -6.49 24.52 -11.66
C ARG A 155 -7.45 23.94 -10.63
N ARG A 156 -8.54 23.33 -11.09
CA ARG A 156 -9.51 22.68 -10.21
C ARG A 156 -8.91 21.44 -9.54
N LEU A 157 -8.19 20.60 -10.28
CA LEU A 157 -7.48 19.46 -9.66
C LEU A 157 -6.47 19.91 -8.61
N HIS A 158 -5.70 20.95 -8.89
CA HIS A 158 -4.76 21.50 -7.92
C HIS A 158 -5.46 22.01 -6.65
N ALA A 159 -6.62 22.65 -6.77
CA ALA A 159 -7.43 23.06 -5.63
C ALA A 159 -7.92 21.84 -4.82
N ASP A 160 -8.42 20.81 -5.50
CA ASP A 160 -8.86 19.56 -4.85
C ASP A 160 -7.69 18.89 -4.10
N PHE A 161 -6.49 18.87 -4.68
CA PHE A 161 -5.27 18.32 -4.06
C PHE A 161 -4.83 19.09 -2.82
N GLN A 162 -4.90 20.42 -2.85
CA GLN A 162 -4.59 21.24 -1.68
C GLN A 162 -5.48 20.86 -0.49
N GLU A 163 -6.77 20.71 -0.74
CA GLU A 163 -7.71 20.35 0.31
C GLU A 163 -7.50 18.90 0.78
N PHE A 164 -7.27 17.96 -0.13
CA PHE A 164 -6.97 16.57 0.26
C PHE A 164 -5.69 16.44 1.07
N SER A 165 -4.63 17.18 0.73
CA SER A 165 -3.41 17.14 1.53
C SER A 165 -3.64 17.65 2.95
N ARG A 166 -4.36 18.77 3.11
CA ARG A 166 -4.74 19.27 4.45
C ARG A 166 -5.55 18.24 5.22
N PHE A 167 -6.50 17.58 4.55
CA PHE A 167 -7.30 16.53 5.16
C PHE A 167 -6.48 15.32 5.59
N LEU A 168 -5.60 14.81 4.72
CA LEU A 168 -4.74 13.67 5.03
C LEU A 168 -3.82 13.97 6.22
N GLN A 169 -3.34 15.22 6.35
CA GLN A 169 -2.58 15.66 7.53
C GLN A 169 -3.42 15.60 8.82
N ILE A 170 -4.67 16.08 8.78
CA ILE A 170 -5.59 16.04 9.94
C ILE A 170 -5.94 14.60 10.30
N LEU A 171 -6.29 13.79 9.30
CA LEU A 171 -6.62 12.39 9.46
C LEU A 171 -5.45 11.62 10.09
N GLN A 172 -4.24 11.88 9.60
CA GLN A 172 -3.03 11.28 10.15
C GLN A 172 -2.83 11.69 11.62
N ALA A 173 -2.87 12.99 11.92
CA ALA A 173 -2.73 13.49 13.30
C ALA A 173 -3.74 12.83 14.24
N TYR A 174 -4.98 12.65 13.77
CA TYR A 174 -6.03 11.98 14.52
C TYR A 174 -5.76 10.48 14.73
N ARG A 175 -5.41 9.73 13.68
CA ARG A 175 -5.10 8.28 13.81
C ARG A 175 -3.86 8.02 14.66
N CYS A 176 -2.88 8.94 14.63
CA CYS A 176 -1.73 8.92 15.54
C CYS A 176 -2.16 9.00 17.02
N GLN A 177 -3.13 9.86 17.37
CA GLN A 177 -3.66 9.93 18.74
C GLN A 177 -4.33 8.62 19.18
N ARG A 178 -4.92 7.87 18.24
CA ARG A 178 -5.55 6.56 18.49
C ARG A 178 -4.60 5.38 18.44
N ARG A 179 -3.29 5.61 18.26
CA ARG A 179 -2.25 4.57 18.13
C ARG A 179 -2.54 3.53 17.03
N GLN A 180 -3.27 3.91 15.98
CA GLN A 180 -3.41 3.08 14.78
C GLN A 180 -2.16 3.30 13.91
N VAL A 181 -1.20 2.38 14.01
CA VAL A 181 0.15 2.54 13.44
C VAL A 181 0.27 1.93 12.04
N GLY A 182 0.39 2.80 11.04
CA GLY A 182 0.96 2.51 9.71
C GLY A 182 0.03 1.88 8.67
N GLY A 183 0.21 2.29 7.41
CA GLY A 183 -0.32 1.58 6.24
C GLY A 183 -1.81 1.76 5.96
N PHE A 184 -2.41 2.89 6.36
CA PHE A 184 -3.80 3.20 6.04
C PHE A 184 -3.96 3.36 4.51
N PRO A 185 -4.73 2.49 3.85
CA PRO A 185 -4.80 2.47 2.39
C PRO A 185 -5.64 3.65 1.88
N VAL A 186 -5.05 4.45 0.98
CA VAL A 186 -5.69 5.61 0.36
C VAL A 186 -5.57 5.51 -1.15
N THR A 187 -6.70 5.34 -1.83
CA THR A 187 -6.73 5.26 -3.29
C THR A 187 -7.27 6.55 -3.88
N LEU A 188 -6.49 7.23 -4.72
CA LEU A 188 -6.96 8.36 -5.53
C LEU A 188 -7.62 7.82 -6.81
N VAL A 189 -8.84 8.26 -7.08
CA VAL A 189 -9.67 7.79 -8.19
C VAL A 189 -10.05 8.95 -9.08
N LEU A 190 -9.65 8.88 -10.35
CA LEU A 190 -10.13 9.78 -11.40
C LEU A 190 -11.45 9.23 -11.92
N THR A 191 -12.54 9.95 -11.70
CA THR A 191 -13.86 9.64 -12.28
C THR A 191 -14.11 10.47 -13.52
N LYS A 192 -15.23 10.19 -14.20
CA LYS A 192 -15.67 10.92 -15.41
C LYS A 192 -14.63 10.91 -16.53
N CYS A 193 -13.78 9.90 -16.60
CA CYS A 193 -12.80 9.76 -17.67
C CYS A 193 -13.46 9.57 -19.04
N ASP A 194 -14.75 9.19 -19.09
CA ASP A 194 -15.59 9.23 -20.29
C ASP A 194 -15.65 10.62 -20.94
N ARG A 195 -15.52 11.70 -20.15
CA ARG A 195 -15.53 13.08 -20.64
C ARG A 195 -14.19 13.54 -21.22
N LEU A 196 -13.13 12.74 -21.06
CA LEU A 196 -11.84 13.01 -21.72
C LEU A 196 -11.89 12.69 -23.22
N ALA A 197 -12.92 11.95 -23.67
CA ALA A 197 -13.09 11.58 -25.06
C ALA A 197 -13.27 12.80 -25.96
N GLN A 198 -12.49 12.86 -27.04
CA GLN A 198 -12.67 13.86 -28.09
C GLN A 198 -13.68 13.37 -29.14
N PRO A 199 -14.38 14.29 -29.85
CA PRO A 199 -15.22 13.91 -30.98
C PRO A 199 -14.43 13.09 -32.00
N ASN A 200 -14.95 11.92 -32.39
CA ASN A 200 -14.33 10.98 -33.34
C ASN A 200 -13.04 10.29 -32.86
N GLU A 201 -12.71 10.34 -31.58
CA GLU A 201 -11.57 9.62 -31.02
C GLU A 201 -11.84 8.10 -30.98
N SER A 202 -10.84 7.29 -31.33
CA SER A 202 -10.97 5.83 -31.21
C SER A 202 -10.94 5.40 -29.73
N ALA A 203 -11.48 4.22 -29.43
CA ALA A 203 -11.41 3.68 -28.06
C ALA A 203 -9.97 3.56 -27.54
N ASN A 204 -9.02 3.21 -28.43
CA ASN A 204 -7.61 3.07 -28.07
C ASN A 204 -6.96 4.42 -27.79
N ASP A 205 -7.22 5.44 -28.61
CA ASP A 205 -6.68 6.78 -28.40
C ASP A 205 -7.22 7.39 -27.11
N TRP A 206 -8.51 7.21 -26.84
CA TRP A 206 -9.11 7.60 -25.57
C TRP A 206 -8.47 6.88 -24.38
N PHE A 207 -8.25 5.56 -24.47
CA PHE A 207 -7.57 4.80 -23.41
C PHE A 207 -6.15 5.34 -23.14
N HIS A 208 -5.38 5.61 -24.20
CA HIS A 208 -4.07 6.24 -24.07
C HIS A 208 -4.15 7.62 -23.39
N ARG A 209 -5.16 8.43 -23.70
CA ARG A 209 -5.40 9.72 -23.05
C ARG A 209 -5.74 9.56 -21.57
N VAL A 210 -6.57 8.58 -21.21
CA VAL A 210 -6.91 8.28 -19.81
C VAL A 210 -5.65 7.88 -19.04
N GLU A 211 -4.81 6.99 -19.60
CA GLU A 211 -3.56 6.57 -18.96
C GLU A 211 -2.55 7.73 -18.83
N HIS A 212 -2.44 8.58 -19.86
CA HIS A 212 -1.62 9.80 -19.77
C HIS A 212 -2.13 10.73 -18.65
N ARG A 213 -3.44 10.96 -18.57
CA ARG A 213 -4.05 11.79 -17.53
C ARG A 213 -3.82 11.20 -16.14
N LYS A 214 -3.89 9.86 -16.01
CA LYS A 214 -3.58 9.15 -14.75
C LYS A 214 -2.15 9.41 -14.30
N ALA A 215 -1.18 9.31 -15.22
CA ALA A 215 0.23 9.55 -14.94
C ALA A 215 0.51 11.00 -14.55
N GLU A 216 -0.10 11.96 -15.25
CA GLU A 216 -0.01 13.40 -14.96
C GLU A 216 -0.55 13.72 -13.55
N VAL A 217 -1.78 13.27 -13.25
CA VAL A 217 -2.42 13.48 -11.93
C VAL A 217 -1.63 12.81 -10.81
N LEU A 218 -1.09 11.60 -11.04
CA LEU A 218 -0.23 10.93 -10.06
C LEU A 218 1.05 11.72 -9.80
N ALA A 219 1.71 12.21 -10.85
CA ALA A 219 2.92 13.00 -10.72
C ALA A 219 2.66 14.33 -9.98
N GLU A 220 1.59 15.04 -10.34
CA GLU A 220 1.18 16.27 -9.67
C GLU A 220 0.81 16.05 -8.20
N PHE A 221 0.03 15.02 -7.89
CA PHE A 221 -0.36 14.73 -6.51
C PHE A 221 0.83 14.28 -5.67
N SER A 222 1.73 13.47 -6.24
CA SER A 222 2.98 13.05 -5.56
C SER A 222 3.89 14.25 -5.30
N ALA A 223 4.07 15.14 -6.29
CA ALA A 223 4.80 16.38 -6.13
C ALA A 223 4.16 17.27 -5.05
N PHE A 224 2.83 17.32 -4.99
CA PHE A 224 2.10 18.05 -3.96
C PHE A 224 2.40 17.51 -2.56
N LEU A 225 2.33 16.19 -2.38
CA LEU A 225 2.65 15.53 -1.11
C LEU A 225 4.11 15.80 -0.69
N GLN A 226 5.05 15.81 -1.63
CA GLN A 226 6.46 16.14 -1.37
C GLN A 226 6.68 17.62 -1.04
N GLN A 227 6.10 18.54 -1.81
CA GLN A 227 6.26 20.00 -1.63
C GLN A 227 5.64 20.52 -0.34
N SER A 228 4.63 19.83 0.19
CA SER A 228 3.99 20.23 1.44
C SER A 228 4.95 20.27 2.64
N ASN A 229 6.22 19.88 2.47
CA ASN A 229 7.36 20.07 3.38
C ASN A 229 7.08 19.62 4.81
N SER A 230 6.03 18.84 5.01
CA SER A 230 5.64 18.30 6.28
C SER A 230 6.54 17.10 6.52
N PRO A 231 7.50 17.15 7.46
CA PRO A 231 8.26 15.98 7.91
C PRO A 231 7.36 14.90 8.59
N PHE A 232 6.04 14.98 8.38
CA PHE A 232 5.00 14.40 9.19
C PHE A 232 4.37 13.14 8.59
N PHE A 233 4.67 12.68 7.37
CA PHE A 233 4.34 11.30 6.95
C PHE A 233 5.22 10.24 7.66
N SER A 234 5.61 10.50 8.90
CA SER A 234 6.45 9.67 9.78
C SER A 234 5.75 8.42 10.32
N PHE A 235 4.56 8.05 9.82
CA PHE A 235 3.75 6.97 10.36
C PHE A 235 3.18 6.06 9.27
N GLY A 236 4.09 5.31 8.64
CA GLY A 236 3.78 4.35 7.58
C GLY A 236 3.53 5.01 6.23
N SER A 237 3.88 4.30 5.16
CA SER A 237 3.55 4.72 3.81
C SER A 237 2.02 4.82 3.68
N LEU A 238 1.51 5.99 3.32
CA LEU A 238 0.24 6.04 2.61
C LEU A 238 0.46 5.23 1.32
N GLU A 239 -0.20 4.09 1.22
CA GLU A 239 -0.18 3.30 -0.01
C GLU A 239 -1.08 4.02 -1.02
N LEU A 240 -0.48 4.97 -1.74
CA LEU A 240 -1.18 5.76 -2.74
C LEU A 240 -1.29 4.97 -4.04
N GLY A 241 -2.50 4.51 -4.36
CA GLY A 241 -2.85 4.02 -5.69
C GLY A 241 -3.57 5.11 -6.48
N VAL A 242 -3.34 5.19 -7.79
CA VAL A 242 -4.13 6.03 -8.70
C VAL A 242 -4.84 5.14 -9.70
N THR A 243 -6.18 5.21 -9.72
CA THR A 243 -7.01 4.45 -10.66
C THR A 243 -7.91 5.39 -11.46
N ALA A 244 -8.14 5.06 -12.73
CA ALA A 244 -9.05 5.81 -13.58
C ALA A 244 -10.33 5.00 -13.82
N THR A 245 -11.48 5.67 -13.79
CA THR A 245 -12.80 5.05 -13.95
C THR A 245 -13.65 5.84 -14.94
N ALA A 246 -14.39 5.12 -15.77
CA ALA A 246 -15.35 5.70 -16.72
C ALA A 246 -16.67 4.92 -16.66
N ILE A 247 -17.78 5.67 -16.73
CA ILE A 247 -19.12 5.06 -16.71
C ILE A 247 -19.46 4.49 -18.09
N GLN A 248 -18.94 5.10 -19.16
CA GLN A 248 -19.21 4.70 -20.54
C GLN A 248 -17.93 4.79 -21.39
N PRO A 249 -17.73 3.88 -22.36
CA PRO A 249 -16.72 4.08 -23.40
C PRO A 249 -17.15 5.21 -24.35
N PRO A 250 -16.21 5.86 -25.07
CA PRO A 250 -16.51 6.94 -26.02
C PRO A 250 -17.55 6.52 -27.08
N ILE A 251 -18.49 7.42 -27.40
CA ILE A 251 -19.62 7.18 -28.32
C ILE A 251 -19.15 6.69 -29.70
N ALA A 252 -18.01 7.16 -30.19
CA ALA A 252 -17.45 6.73 -31.47
C ALA A 252 -17.12 5.23 -31.52
N ALA A 253 -16.87 4.59 -30.37
CA ALA A 253 -16.69 3.15 -30.26
C ALA A 253 -18.02 2.36 -30.28
N GLN A 254 -19.15 3.03 -30.09
CA GLN A 254 -20.48 2.41 -30.02
C GLN A 254 -21.25 2.50 -31.36
N LEU A 255 -20.77 3.30 -32.32
CA LEU A 255 -21.33 3.31 -33.67
C LEU A 255 -21.05 1.94 -34.32
N PRO A 256 -22.07 1.16 -34.69
CA PRO A 256 -21.87 -0.09 -35.39
C PRO A 256 -21.08 0.22 -36.67
N THR A 257 -19.96 -0.48 -36.83
CA THR A 257 -19.20 -0.47 -38.09
C THR A 257 -20.19 -0.67 -39.22
N ALA A 258 -20.23 0.30 -40.13
CA ALA A 258 -21.25 0.42 -41.17
C ALA A 258 -21.56 -0.94 -41.80
N SER A 259 -22.85 -1.27 -41.83
CA SER A 259 -23.39 -2.45 -42.50
C SER A 259 -22.81 -2.54 -43.93
N PRO A 260 -22.38 -3.71 -44.41
CA PRO A 260 -21.79 -3.85 -45.74
C PRO A 260 -22.79 -3.40 -46.81
N ALA A 261 -22.27 -2.75 -47.85
CA ALA A 261 -23.01 -2.20 -48.98
C ALA A 261 -24.02 -3.20 -49.59
N PRO A 262 -25.18 -2.73 -50.08
CA PRO A 262 -26.20 -3.60 -50.65
C PRO A 262 -25.68 -4.31 -51.91
N ALA A 263 -25.80 -5.64 -51.94
CA ALA A 263 -25.51 -6.45 -53.12
C ALA A 263 -26.46 -6.09 -54.30
N PRO A 264 -26.02 -6.22 -55.56
CA PRO A 264 -26.81 -5.84 -56.71
C PRO A 264 -27.98 -6.81 -56.96
N ALA A 265 -29.06 -6.24 -57.48
CA ALA A 265 -30.35 -6.84 -57.71
C ALA A 265 -30.33 -8.12 -58.57
N ALA A 266 -31.11 -9.12 -58.15
CA ALA A 266 -31.61 -10.18 -59.01
C ALA A 266 -33.10 -10.45 -58.72
N SER A 267 -33.80 -10.76 -59.81
CA SER A 267 -35.23 -10.79 -60.14
C SER A 267 -36.22 -11.52 -59.20
N PRO A 268 -37.54 -11.28 -59.39
CA PRO A 268 -38.60 -11.65 -58.45
C PRO A 268 -39.21 -13.01 -58.79
N GLU A 269 -39.57 -13.79 -57.77
CA GLU A 269 -40.77 -14.65 -57.73
C GLU A 269 -40.78 -15.46 -56.42
N SER A 270 -41.69 -15.10 -55.51
CA SER A 270 -42.58 -16.03 -54.80
C SER A 270 -43.22 -15.32 -53.60
N VAL A 271 -44.55 -15.30 -53.64
CA VAL A 271 -45.44 -14.77 -52.63
C VAL A 271 -45.61 -15.81 -51.52
N GLY A 272 -45.43 -15.43 -50.26
CA GLY A 272 -45.94 -16.23 -49.15
C GLY A 272 -45.30 -16.02 -47.77
N THR A 273 -45.99 -15.21 -46.95
CA THR A 273 -46.14 -15.33 -45.47
C THR A 273 -45.07 -14.80 -44.50
N ALA A 274 -45.58 -13.94 -43.60
CA ALA A 274 -45.13 -13.54 -42.27
C ALA A 274 -43.86 -12.66 -42.13
N THR A 275 -44.06 -11.36 -42.29
CA THR A 275 -43.15 -10.29 -41.86
C THR A 275 -43.07 -10.24 -40.33
N THR A 276 -42.10 -10.94 -39.75
CA THR A 276 -41.69 -10.71 -38.35
C THR A 276 -40.87 -9.42 -38.34
N ALA A 277 -41.42 -8.34 -37.77
CA ALA A 277 -40.70 -7.09 -37.58
C ALA A 277 -39.39 -7.36 -36.80
N PRO A 278 -38.24 -6.81 -37.21
CA PRO A 278 -37.00 -6.96 -36.46
C PRO A 278 -37.23 -6.37 -35.07
N SER A 279 -37.13 -7.20 -34.04
CA SER A 279 -37.14 -6.75 -32.66
C SER A 279 -36.01 -5.74 -32.50
N VAL A 280 -36.38 -4.48 -32.28
CA VAL A 280 -35.45 -3.42 -31.89
C VAL A 280 -34.84 -3.89 -30.57
N GLN A 281 -33.63 -4.45 -30.62
CA GLN A 281 -32.89 -4.82 -29.42
C GLN A 281 -32.67 -3.52 -28.64
N SER A 282 -33.26 -3.44 -27.44
CA SER A 282 -32.99 -2.34 -26.53
C SER A 282 -31.47 -2.22 -26.36
N PRO A 283 -30.89 -1.01 -26.47
CA PRO A 283 -29.46 -0.82 -26.35
C PRO A 283 -28.97 -1.41 -25.04
N GLN A 284 -27.97 -2.30 -25.11
CA GLN A 284 -27.35 -2.83 -23.91
C GLN A 284 -26.74 -1.67 -23.11
N PRO A 285 -26.92 -1.64 -21.78
CA PRO A 285 -26.32 -0.60 -20.96
C PRO A 285 -24.79 -0.64 -21.09
N PRO A 286 -24.12 0.52 -21.16
CA PRO A 286 -22.68 0.60 -21.32
C PRO A 286 -21.95 0.00 -20.12
N ILE A 287 -20.95 -0.83 -20.42
CA ILE A 287 -20.12 -1.51 -19.42
C ILE A 287 -19.12 -0.51 -18.82
N PRO A 288 -19.04 -0.36 -17.48
CA PRO A 288 -18.14 0.59 -16.82
C PRO A 288 -16.69 0.08 -16.90
N ILE A 289 -15.71 0.99 -16.95
CA ILE A 289 -14.29 0.64 -17.15
C ILE A 289 -13.50 0.97 -15.87
N GLY A 290 -12.67 0.03 -15.41
CA GLY A 290 -11.75 0.18 -14.28
C GLY A 290 -12.37 0.13 -12.89
N VAL A 291 -13.71 0.08 -12.79
CA VAL A 291 -14.43 0.13 -11.51
C VAL A 291 -14.31 -1.20 -10.75
N ALA A 292 -14.36 -2.33 -11.44
CA ALA A 292 -14.25 -3.64 -10.81
C ALA A 292 -12.86 -3.86 -10.18
N GLU A 293 -11.80 -3.54 -10.91
CA GLU A 293 -10.41 -3.64 -10.45
C GLU A 293 -10.15 -2.71 -9.26
N LEU A 294 -10.64 -1.46 -9.32
CA LEU A 294 -10.54 -0.49 -8.23
C LEU A 294 -11.09 -1.05 -6.91
N PHE A 295 -12.33 -1.55 -6.94
CA PHE A 295 -12.98 -2.01 -5.70
C PHE A 295 -12.40 -3.34 -5.21
N HIS A 296 -11.97 -4.22 -6.12
CA HIS A 296 -11.22 -5.41 -5.73
C HIS A 296 -9.97 -5.03 -4.91
N GLN A 297 -9.13 -4.14 -5.46
CA GLN A 297 -7.91 -3.68 -4.79
C GLN A 297 -8.22 -3.00 -3.45
N THR A 298 -9.27 -2.17 -3.42
CA THR A 298 -9.68 -1.46 -2.20
C THR A 298 -10.20 -2.41 -1.12
N PHE A 299 -10.99 -3.44 -1.47
CA PHE A 299 -11.46 -4.46 -0.52
C PHE A 299 -10.31 -5.25 0.09
N VAL A 300 -9.36 -5.68 -0.75
CA VAL A 300 -8.16 -6.41 -0.30
C VAL A 300 -7.32 -5.55 0.63
N ALA A 301 -7.11 -4.27 0.28
CA ALA A 301 -6.34 -3.33 1.11
C ALA A 301 -7.04 -3.07 2.46
N ALA A 302 -8.35 -2.83 2.45
CA ALA A 302 -9.15 -2.62 3.67
C ALA A 302 -9.10 -3.85 4.60
N LYS A 303 -9.27 -5.07 4.05
CA LYS A 303 -9.18 -6.31 4.83
C LYS A 303 -7.80 -6.49 5.46
N LYS A 304 -6.73 -6.23 4.71
CA LYS A 304 -5.35 -6.26 5.24
C LYS A 304 -5.18 -5.27 6.39
N GLN A 305 -5.71 -4.05 6.27
CA GLN A 305 -5.63 -3.06 7.34
C GLN A 305 -6.42 -3.49 8.59
N ARG A 306 -7.63 -3.99 8.42
CA ARG A 306 -8.46 -4.48 9.54
C ARG A 306 -7.76 -5.56 10.35
N LEU A 307 -7.15 -6.54 9.67
CA LEU A 307 -6.39 -7.61 10.32
C LEU A 307 -5.19 -7.07 11.13
N ARG A 308 -4.52 -6.01 10.65
CA ARG A 308 -3.42 -5.36 11.40
C ARG A 308 -3.95 -4.68 12.67
N ASP A 309 -5.07 -3.97 12.57
CA ASP A 309 -5.70 -3.27 13.70
C ASP A 309 -6.14 -4.27 14.80
N GLU A 310 -6.76 -5.39 14.41
CA GLU A 310 -7.17 -6.46 15.33
C GLU A 310 -5.97 -7.10 16.06
N HIS A 311 -4.90 -7.42 15.33
CA HIS A 311 -3.68 -7.96 15.93
C HIS A 311 -3.02 -6.99 16.92
N SER A 312 -3.10 -5.67 16.67
CA SER A 312 -2.55 -4.66 17.56
C SER A 312 -3.34 -4.52 18.87
N GLN A 313 -4.68 -4.51 18.78
CA GLN A 313 -5.54 -4.40 19.96
C GLN A 313 -5.40 -5.61 20.91
N VAL A 314 -5.31 -6.81 20.36
CA VAL A 314 -5.11 -8.03 21.16
C VAL A 314 -3.81 -7.93 21.99
N ARG A 315 -2.71 -7.45 21.40
CA ARG A 315 -1.43 -7.28 22.12
C ARG A 315 -1.52 -6.24 23.25
N LEU A 316 -2.24 -5.15 23.02
CA LEU A 316 -2.42 -4.09 24.03
C LEU A 316 -3.29 -4.55 25.20
N PHE A 317 -4.37 -5.31 24.93
CA PHE A 317 -5.22 -5.89 25.97
C PHE A 317 -4.44 -6.80 26.91
N TRP A 318 -3.58 -7.67 26.36
CA TRP A 318 -2.72 -8.55 27.17
C TRP A 318 -1.72 -7.78 28.03
N THR A 319 -1.25 -6.62 27.58
CA THR A 319 -0.30 -5.78 28.33
C THR A 319 -1.00 -5.03 29.47
N LEU A 320 -2.22 -4.53 29.23
CA LEU A 320 -3.01 -3.82 30.24
C LEU A 320 -3.45 -4.76 31.37
N LEU A 321 -3.94 -5.96 31.05
CA LEU A 321 -4.41 -6.95 32.03
C LEU A 321 -3.29 -7.36 33.01
N ALA A 322 -2.05 -7.47 32.53
CA ALA A 322 -0.88 -7.78 33.36
C ALA A 322 -0.55 -6.66 34.37
N SER A 323 -0.80 -5.39 34.02
CA SER A 323 -0.47 -4.24 34.88
C SER A 323 -1.49 -4.00 36.01
N THR A 324 -2.78 -4.23 35.76
CA THR A 324 -3.86 -3.98 36.74
C THR A 324 -3.90 -4.99 37.89
N GLY A 325 -3.45 -6.23 37.67
CA GLY A 325 -3.37 -7.26 38.70
C GLY A 325 -2.40 -6.93 39.84
N LEU A 326 -1.41 -6.08 39.59
CA LEU A 326 -0.34 -5.78 40.54
C LEU A 326 -0.74 -4.68 41.56
N VAL A 327 -1.65 -3.77 41.18
CA VAL A 327 -2.12 -2.66 42.05
C VAL A 327 -3.17 -3.12 43.07
N ALA A 328 -4.03 -4.09 42.70
CA ALA A 328 -5.05 -4.63 43.59
C ALA A 328 -4.47 -5.38 44.81
N ILE A 329 -3.25 -5.93 44.68
CA ILE A 329 -2.56 -6.65 45.75
C ILE A 329 -1.98 -5.69 46.80
N MET A 330 -1.59 -4.46 46.42
CA MET A 330 -1.02 -3.49 47.37
C MET A 330 -2.05 -2.75 48.23
N ALA A 331 -3.28 -2.56 47.73
CA ALA A 331 -4.35 -1.88 48.48
C ALA A 331 -4.87 -2.70 49.68
N ILE A 332 -4.74 -4.03 49.63
CA ILE A 332 -5.22 -4.94 50.69
C ILE A 332 -4.29 -4.89 51.94
N PHE A 333 -3.01 -4.53 51.78
CA PHE A 333 -2.06 -4.43 52.89
C PHE A 333 -2.11 -3.11 53.67
N GLY A 334 -2.64 -2.03 53.07
CA GLY A 334 -2.69 -0.71 53.71
C GLY A 334 -3.79 -0.54 54.76
N VAL A 335 -4.87 -1.33 54.67
CA VAL A 335 -6.07 -1.16 55.52
C VAL A 335 -5.93 -1.83 56.90
N LEU A 336 -4.96 -2.74 57.09
CA LEU A 336 -4.82 -3.54 58.31
C LEU A 336 -3.98 -2.89 59.43
N GLY A 337 -3.24 -1.81 59.13
CA GLY A 337 -2.28 -1.21 60.07
C GLY A 337 -2.81 -0.10 60.98
N LEU A 338 -4.04 0.38 60.78
CA LEU A 338 -4.53 1.64 61.37
C LEU A 338 -5.42 1.49 62.62
N ILE A 339 -5.57 0.29 63.20
CA ILE A 339 -6.60 0.01 64.22
C ILE A 339 -6.09 0.01 65.69
N LEU A 340 -4.78 0.14 65.97
CA LEU A 340 -4.26 -0.05 67.34
C LEU A 340 -3.38 1.10 67.83
N ASN A 341 -3.97 2.12 68.47
CA ASN A 341 -3.47 2.76 69.70
C ASN A 341 -4.15 4.10 70.00
N ARG A 342 -4.77 4.22 71.17
CA ARG A 342 -4.97 5.50 71.90
C ARG A 342 -5.28 5.21 73.37
N ALA A 343 -4.57 5.89 74.28
CA ALA A 343 -4.93 6.05 75.69
C ALA A 343 -4.34 7.35 76.27
N GLU A 344 -5.06 7.90 77.25
CA GLU A 344 -5.13 9.28 77.76
C GLU A 344 -4.00 9.69 78.74
N GLU A 345 -3.79 11.01 78.93
CA GLU A 345 -3.82 11.67 80.25
C GLU A 345 -3.56 13.20 80.16
N GLU A 346 -4.48 13.96 80.77
CA GLU A 346 -4.56 15.41 80.96
C GLU A 346 -3.62 15.89 82.11
N VAL A 347 -3.42 17.21 82.28
CA VAL A 347 -2.55 17.92 83.28
C VAL A 347 -1.11 18.26 82.85
N LEU A 348 -0.71 17.95 81.61
CA LEU A 348 0.69 18.03 81.14
C LEU A 348 0.96 19.11 80.07
N LEU A 349 -0.02 19.95 79.71
CA LEU A 349 0.00 20.65 78.41
C LEU A 349 1.17 21.63 78.20
N ALA A 350 1.43 22.56 79.13
CA ALA A 350 2.55 23.50 78.98
C ALA A 350 3.92 22.80 78.97
N GLY A 351 4.05 21.70 79.72
CA GLY A 351 5.23 20.83 79.71
C GLY A 351 5.37 20.06 78.38
N LYS A 352 4.25 19.57 77.83
CA LYS A 352 4.19 18.91 76.51
C LYS A 352 4.60 19.87 75.39
N VAL A 353 4.16 21.14 75.41
CA VAL A 353 4.57 22.15 74.41
C VAL A 353 6.07 22.44 74.49
N ARG A 354 6.64 22.64 75.69
CA ARG A 354 8.09 22.86 75.85
C ARG A 354 8.92 21.63 75.46
N ASN A 355 8.44 20.44 75.78
CA ASN A 355 9.06 19.18 75.37
C ASN A 355 8.96 18.96 73.85
N PHE A 356 7.88 19.42 73.20
CA PHE A 356 7.80 19.44 71.75
C PHE A 356 8.86 20.38 71.16
N GLN A 357 8.95 21.60 71.67
CA GLN A 357 9.90 22.62 71.19
C GLN A 357 11.36 22.19 71.29
N SER A 358 11.74 21.46 72.35
CA SER A 358 13.11 20.95 72.50
C SER A 358 13.46 19.81 71.54
N ARG A 359 12.46 19.06 71.05
CA ARG A 359 12.63 17.87 70.18
C ARG A 359 12.49 18.18 68.69
N GLU A 360 11.88 19.30 68.32
CA GLU A 360 11.50 19.63 66.94
C GLU A 360 12.70 19.74 65.98
N GLY A 361 13.87 20.13 66.50
CA GLY A 361 15.07 20.44 65.72
C GLY A 361 15.13 21.93 65.37
N GLN A 362 16.34 22.51 65.39
CA GLN A 362 16.53 23.97 65.24
C GLN A 362 16.36 24.47 63.80
N THR A 363 16.55 23.61 62.79
CA THR A 363 16.48 23.98 61.38
C THR A 363 15.16 23.57 60.74
N ALA A 364 14.74 24.30 59.70
CA ALA A 364 13.54 23.98 58.94
C ALA A 364 13.61 22.59 58.31
N SER A 365 14.78 22.23 57.77
CA SER A 365 15.02 20.91 57.17
C SER A 365 14.82 19.77 58.17
N SER A 366 15.27 19.94 59.43
CA SER A 366 15.11 18.93 60.47
C SER A 366 13.67 18.83 60.97
N ARG A 367 13.02 19.98 61.23
CA ARG A 367 11.65 20.01 61.77
C ARG A 367 10.56 19.70 60.75
N LEU A 368 10.81 19.97 59.47
CA LEU A 368 9.89 19.68 58.36
C LEU A 368 10.26 18.40 57.59
N ALA A 369 11.23 17.62 58.07
CA ALA A 369 11.60 16.33 57.46
C ALA A 369 10.39 15.38 57.35
N GLU A 370 10.29 14.67 56.22
CA GLU A 370 9.17 13.79 55.91
C GLU A 370 8.93 12.74 57.00
N ALA A 371 10.00 12.09 57.48
CA ALA A 371 9.93 10.96 58.41
C ALA A 371 9.27 11.29 59.78
N GLY A 372 8.97 12.56 60.07
CA GLY A 372 8.27 12.97 61.30
C GLY A 372 7.16 14.00 61.14
N LEU A 373 6.93 14.53 59.92
CA LEU A 373 6.03 15.67 59.71
C LEU A 373 4.59 15.39 60.16
N LEU A 374 4.00 14.28 59.72
CA LEU A 374 2.61 13.94 60.06
C LEU A 374 2.41 13.70 61.56
N ARG A 375 3.39 13.06 62.20
CA ARG A 375 3.39 12.84 63.65
C ARG A 375 3.47 14.17 64.39
N ARG A 376 4.37 15.07 64.00
CA ARG A 376 4.54 16.40 64.60
C ARG A 376 3.28 17.25 64.43
N LEU A 377 2.66 17.21 63.25
CA LEU A 377 1.40 17.92 62.97
C LEU A 377 0.25 17.37 63.83
N ALA A 378 0.17 16.04 64.00
CA ALA A 378 -0.80 15.42 64.90
C ALA A 378 -0.55 15.82 66.37
N GLU A 379 0.70 15.80 66.84
CA GLU A 379 1.09 16.25 68.18
C GLU A 379 0.69 17.73 68.38
N LEU A 380 1.00 18.64 67.45
CA LEU A 380 0.62 20.06 67.54
C LEU A 380 -0.90 20.28 67.46
N THR A 381 -1.62 19.49 66.67
CA THR A 381 -3.09 19.56 66.57
C THR A 381 -3.73 19.09 67.87
N GLU A 382 -3.21 18.03 68.48
CA GLU A 382 -3.62 17.56 69.80
C GLU A 382 -3.35 18.63 70.86
N LEU A 383 -2.15 19.22 70.87
CA LEU A 383 -1.81 20.32 71.77
C LEU A 383 -2.74 21.53 71.61
N ARG A 384 -3.14 21.87 70.38
CA ARG A 384 -4.06 22.99 70.09
C ARG A 384 -5.50 22.70 70.49
N ASN A 385 -5.96 21.46 70.30
CA ASN A 385 -7.33 21.04 70.60
C ASN A 385 -7.53 20.63 72.06
N ASP A 386 -6.46 20.60 72.85
CA ASP A 386 -6.52 20.34 74.29
C ASP A 386 -7.40 21.41 74.97
N PRO A 387 -8.38 21.01 75.81
CA PRO A 387 -9.31 21.94 76.46
C PRO A 387 -8.61 22.98 77.35
N ASP A 388 -7.38 22.71 77.81
CA ASP A 388 -6.58 23.64 78.60
C ASP A 388 -5.68 24.55 77.75
N PHE A 389 -5.72 24.48 76.41
CA PHE A 389 -4.85 25.27 75.54
C PHE A 389 -4.96 26.77 75.80
N ASP A 390 -6.15 27.31 76.06
CA ASP A 390 -6.33 28.73 76.36
C ASP A 390 -5.77 29.16 77.72
N LYS A 391 -5.44 28.20 78.60
CA LYS A 391 -4.87 28.45 79.94
C LYS A 391 -3.35 28.51 79.95
N ILE A 392 -2.66 28.12 78.87
CA ILE A 392 -1.19 28.16 78.80
C ILE A 392 -0.66 29.58 78.47
N PRO A 393 0.61 29.89 78.80
CA PRO A 393 1.24 31.16 78.47
C PRO A 393 1.10 31.58 76.99
N THR A 394 0.91 32.88 76.74
CA THR A 394 0.66 33.45 75.40
C THR A 394 1.78 33.18 74.40
N ASP A 395 3.03 33.17 74.85
CA ASP A 395 4.20 32.81 74.05
C ASP A 395 4.12 31.36 73.55
N LEU A 396 3.74 30.42 74.42
CA LEU A 396 3.57 29.01 74.05
C LEU A 396 2.37 28.79 73.12
N ARG A 397 1.26 29.52 73.33
CA ARG A 397 0.11 29.48 72.40
C ARG A 397 0.48 29.99 71.02
N THR A 398 1.20 31.11 70.97
CA THR A 398 1.68 31.71 69.71
C THR A 398 2.60 30.73 68.99
N TYR A 399 3.57 30.14 69.69
CA TYR A 399 4.46 29.13 69.14
C TYR A 399 3.70 27.93 68.55
N VAL A 400 2.76 27.31 69.28
CA VAL A 400 1.97 26.17 68.77
C VAL A 400 1.16 26.58 67.54
N THR A 401 0.52 27.75 67.58
CA THR A 401 -0.32 28.22 66.47
C THR A 401 0.50 28.50 65.22
N GLU A 402 1.63 29.21 65.35
CA GLU A 402 2.54 29.52 64.23
C GLU A 402 3.23 28.28 63.68
N ARG A 403 3.65 27.32 64.53
CA ARG A 403 4.25 26.06 64.06
C ARG A 403 3.22 25.17 63.37
N LEU A 404 2.00 25.09 63.90
CA LEU A 404 0.95 24.33 63.26
C LEU A 404 0.59 24.93 61.89
N ASP A 405 0.54 26.26 61.79
CA ASP A 405 0.35 26.97 60.52
C ASP A 405 1.50 26.71 59.53
N GLU A 406 2.76 26.82 59.98
CA GLU A 406 3.94 26.51 59.15
C GLU A 406 3.90 25.06 58.65
N MET A 407 3.71 24.08 59.53
CA MET A 407 3.71 22.66 59.17
C MET A 407 2.53 22.29 58.27
N THR A 408 1.36 22.87 58.50
CA THR A 408 0.18 22.66 57.65
C THR A 408 0.44 23.26 56.26
N THR A 409 0.94 24.49 56.20
CA THR A 409 1.29 25.15 54.94
C THR A 409 2.38 24.38 54.18
N TYR A 410 3.40 23.87 54.89
CA TYR A 410 4.47 23.07 54.30
C TYR A 410 3.96 21.72 53.76
N ARG A 411 3.11 21.03 54.54
CA ARG A 411 2.46 19.79 54.10
C ARG A 411 1.66 20.06 52.83
N ASP A 412 0.82 21.09 52.83
CA ASP A 412 -0.02 21.42 51.68
C ASP A 412 0.82 21.80 50.45
N PHE A 413 1.94 22.52 50.64
CA PHE A 413 2.91 22.80 49.57
C PHE A 413 3.55 21.52 49.01
N ARG A 414 4.02 20.63 49.89
CA ARG A 414 4.63 19.35 49.54
C ARG A 414 3.63 18.44 48.81
N ASP A 415 2.42 18.33 49.32
CA ASP A 415 1.37 17.49 48.74
C ASP A 415 0.99 17.98 47.34
N ARG A 416 0.89 19.30 47.13
CA ARG A 416 0.71 19.88 45.79
C ARG A 416 1.87 19.56 44.84
N LEU A 417 3.11 19.55 45.33
CA LEU A 417 4.31 19.21 44.56
C LEU A 417 4.34 17.72 44.18
N ILE A 418 4.13 16.82 45.14
CA ILE A 418 4.14 15.36 44.92
C ILE A 418 2.94 14.92 44.06
N ALA A 419 1.83 15.66 44.09
CA ALA A 419 0.71 15.42 43.18
C ALA A 419 1.05 15.68 41.70
N GLN A 420 2.13 16.42 41.42
CA GLN A 420 2.60 16.61 40.04
C GLN A 420 3.41 15.40 39.57
N ARG A 421 3.42 15.18 38.25
CA ARG A 421 4.27 14.14 37.65
C ARG A 421 5.72 14.62 37.63
N PRO A 422 6.69 13.83 38.14
CA PRO A 422 8.09 14.22 38.11
C PRO A 422 8.61 14.31 36.66
N PRO A 423 9.62 15.18 36.38
CA PRO A 423 10.18 15.33 35.03
C PRO A 423 10.62 14.02 34.38
N ALA A 424 11.11 13.06 35.18
CA ALA A 424 11.54 11.73 34.72
C ALA A 424 10.42 10.87 34.10
N ARG A 425 9.14 11.22 34.32
CA ARG A 425 7.98 10.49 33.79
C ARG A 425 7.26 11.23 32.65
N LEU A 426 7.77 12.38 32.23
CA LEU A 426 7.17 13.16 31.14
C LEU A 426 7.69 12.65 29.80
N GLN A 427 6.80 12.64 28.79
CA GLN A 427 7.09 12.08 27.45
C GLN A 427 6.98 13.13 26.34
N SER A 428 6.60 14.37 26.65
CA SER A 428 6.47 15.41 25.63
C SER A 428 6.95 16.77 26.11
N MET A 429 7.38 17.61 25.15
CA MET A 429 7.77 18.99 25.41
C MET A 429 6.59 19.79 25.99
N LYS A 430 5.37 19.51 25.53
CA LYS A 430 4.16 20.13 26.04
C LYS A 430 3.93 19.81 27.52
N ASP A 431 4.19 18.57 27.94
CA ASP A 431 4.05 18.19 29.34
C ASP A 431 5.12 18.86 30.22
N LEU A 432 6.35 19.04 29.69
CA LEU A 432 7.38 19.83 30.35
C LEU A 432 6.91 21.29 30.53
N ASP A 433 6.40 21.93 29.47
CA ASP A 433 5.93 23.31 29.54
C ASP A 433 4.77 23.47 30.54
N GLN A 434 3.87 22.48 30.59
CA GLN A 434 2.77 22.44 31.57
C GLN A 434 3.29 22.29 33.00
N LEU A 435 4.22 21.37 33.24
CA LEU A 435 4.82 21.22 34.56
C LEU A 435 5.57 22.50 34.96
N GLU A 436 6.25 23.17 34.05
CA GLU A 436 6.99 24.40 34.34
C GLU A 436 6.04 25.52 34.73
N ALA A 437 4.95 25.68 33.97
CA ALA A 437 3.89 26.63 34.27
C ALA A 437 3.29 26.38 35.66
N VAL A 438 3.05 25.11 36.02
CA VAL A 438 2.55 24.73 37.35
C VAL A 438 3.59 25.04 38.44
N LEU A 439 4.87 24.69 38.24
CA LEU A 439 5.91 24.90 39.23
C LEU A 439 6.26 26.39 39.40
N THR A 440 6.08 27.21 38.37
CA THR A 440 6.32 28.66 38.39
C THR A 440 5.11 29.47 38.84
N ASP A 441 3.91 28.88 38.84
CA ASP A 441 2.67 29.47 39.36
C ASP A 441 2.90 30.02 40.79
N PRO A 442 2.45 31.26 41.10
CA PRO A 442 2.56 31.84 42.44
C PRO A 442 2.09 30.93 43.58
N ARG A 443 1.10 30.05 43.35
CA ARG A 443 0.57 29.09 44.33
C ARG A 443 1.52 27.93 44.63
N MET A 444 2.47 27.67 43.72
CA MET A 444 3.56 26.71 43.85
C MET A 444 4.89 27.37 44.20
N GLN A 445 4.91 28.68 44.43
CA GLN A 445 6.06 29.35 45.04
C GLN A 445 6.07 29.14 46.55
N LEU A 446 7.25 29.26 47.14
CA LEU A 446 7.41 29.26 48.59
C LEU A 446 6.62 30.44 49.19
N PRO A 447 5.77 30.21 50.20
CA PRO A 447 5.07 31.31 50.88
C PRO A 447 6.06 32.35 51.39
N GLU A 448 5.76 33.63 51.17
CA GLU A 448 6.64 34.76 51.53
C GLU A 448 7.22 34.69 52.95
N PRO A 449 6.44 34.39 54.02
CA PRO A 449 6.98 34.36 55.39
C PRO A 449 7.99 33.23 55.63
N TYR A 450 8.02 32.21 54.76
CA TYR A 450 8.85 31.02 54.93
C TYR A 450 9.93 30.83 53.87
N ARG A 451 10.03 31.73 52.89
CA ARG A 451 10.87 31.58 51.69
C ARG A 451 12.33 31.23 52.03
N ASP A 452 12.97 32.02 52.89
CA ASP A 452 14.39 31.84 53.24
C ASP A 452 14.60 30.60 54.11
N VAL A 453 13.65 30.36 55.02
CA VAL A 453 13.73 29.31 56.02
C VAL A 453 13.51 27.94 55.37
N TRP A 454 12.61 27.84 54.40
CA TRP A 454 12.31 26.61 53.67
C TRP A 454 13.29 26.31 52.54
N ALA A 455 14.21 27.19 52.19
CA ALA A 455 15.14 26.98 51.06
C ALA A 455 15.91 25.65 51.14
N GLN A 456 16.18 25.15 52.36
CA GLN A 456 16.92 23.90 52.61
C GLN A 456 16.02 22.69 52.92
N THR A 457 14.69 22.82 52.83
CA THR A 457 13.79 21.68 53.05
C THR A 457 13.73 20.78 51.83
N GLU A 458 13.39 19.50 52.03
CA GLU A 458 13.35 18.50 50.98
C GLU A 458 12.42 18.88 49.82
N ALA A 459 11.22 19.41 50.10
CA ALA A 459 10.27 19.81 49.07
C ALA A 459 10.76 21.01 48.25
N SER A 460 11.43 21.98 48.88
CA SER A 460 12.02 23.14 48.18
C SER A 460 13.17 22.73 47.28
N GLN A 461 14.07 21.87 47.79
CA GLN A 461 15.17 21.30 47.01
C GLN A 461 14.65 20.44 45.85
N LEU A 462 13.57 19.67 46.06
CA LEU A 462 12.92 18.88 45.02
C LEU A 462 12.33 19.77 43.92
N ARG A 463 11.61 20.85 44.27
CA ARG A 463 11.10 21.82 43.28
C ARG A 463 12.22 22.47 42.48
N ALA A 464 13.28 22.93 43.17
CA ALA A 464 14.44 23.55 42.52
C ALA A 464 15.16 22.55 41.58
N LYS A 465 15.31 21.30 42.03
CA LYS A 465 15.83 20.20 41.21
C LYS A 465 14.97 19.98 39.98
N TRP A 466 13.65 19.86 40.11
CA TRP A 466 12.77 19.61 38.97
C TRP A 466 12.88 20.72 37.92
N LEU A 467 12.87 22.00 38.32
CA LEU A 467 13.09 23.12 37.40
C LEU A 467 14.44 23.01 36.66
N LYS A 468 15.52 22.63 37.37
CA LYS A 468 16.84 22.40 36.75
C LYS A 468 16.82 21.21 35.79
N ASP A 469 16.24 20.08 36.18
CA ASP A 469 16.12 18.88 35.36
C ASP A 469 15.32 19.13 34.08
N MET A 470 14.31 20.00 34.12
CA MET A 470 13.54 20.35 32.92
C MET A 470 14.37 21.10 31.89
N VAL A 471 15.23 22.03 32.32
CA VAL A 471 16.20 22.71 31.43
C VAL A 471 17.16 21.68 30.82
N LEU A 472 17.70 20.78 31.65
CA LEU A 472 18.59 19.71 31.20
C LEU A 472 17.92 18.76 30.20
N LEU A 473 16.66 18.36 30.44
CA LEU A 473 15.88 17.53 29.51
C LEU A 473 15.64 18.23 28.19
N ARG A 474 15.28 19.52 28.18
CA ARG A 474 15.09 20.28 26.94
C ARG A 474 16.37 20.32 26.11
N THR A 475 17.51 20.57 26.73
CA THR A 475 18.81 20.54 26.05
C THR A 475 19.11 19.16 25.50
N ALA A 476 18.95 18.10 26.31
CA ALA A 476 19.18 16.72 25.87
C ALA A 476 18.28 16.30 24.70
N VAL A 477 16.99 16.63 24.76
CA VAL A 477 16.03 16.36 23.67
C VAL A 477 16.40 17.16 22.42
N SER A 478 16.80 18.43 22.54
CA SER A 478 17.27 19.22 21.40
C SER A 478 18.49 18.60 20.73
N GLU A 479 19.51 18.22 21.50
CA GLU A 479 20.73 17.61 20.97
C GLU A 479 20.46 16.26 20.30
N LEU A 480 19.62 15.41 20.91
CA LEU A 480 19.21 14.15 20.29
C LEU A 480 18.42 14.39 19.00
N SER A 481 17.51 15.37 19.00
CA SER A 481 16.75 15.76 17.83
C SER A 481 17.66 16.17 16.68
N GLU A 482 18.62 17.06 16.95
CA GLU A 482 19.62 17.51 15.96
C GLU A 482 20.47 16.36 15.42
N TRP A 483 20.88 15.44 16.29
CA TRP A 483 21.63 14.24 15.90
C TRP A 483 20.82 13.36 14.96
N TYR A 484 19.57 13.02 15.32
CA TYR A 484 18.68 12.24 14.46
C TYR A 484 18.39 12.95 13.14
N ASP A 485 18.10 14.26 13.18
CA ASP A 485 17.82 15.04 11.98
C ASP A 485 19.02 15.04 11.02
N ARG A 486 20.25 15.05 11.55
CA ARG A 486 21.46 14.92 10.73
C ARG A 486 21.57 13.56 10.05
N ILE A 487 21.43 12.45 10.79
CA ILE A 487 21.55 11.11 10.20
C ILE A 487 20.38 10.79 9.26
N ILE A 488 19.17 11.28 9.54
CA ILE A 488 18.01 11.15 8.64
C ILE A 488 18.28 11.92 7.34
N ARG A 489 18.76 13.17 7.41
CA ARG A 489 19.11 13.94 6.19
C ARG A 489 20.19 13.24 5.36
N ARG A 490 21.26 12.75 6.00
CA ARG A 490 22.31 11.97 5.31
C ARG A 490 21.75 10.69 4.69
N GLY A 491 20.92 9.96 5.42
CA GLY A 491 20.31 8.71 4.94
C GLY A 491 19.39 8.93 3.76
N ASN A 492 18.56 9.98 3.81
CA ASN A 492 17.71 10.36 2.68
C ASN A 492 18.54 10.76 1.47
N ALA A 493 19.62 11.54 1.63
CA ALA A 493 20.52 11.86 0.52
C ALA A 493 21.13 10.60 -0.12
N LEU A 494 21.49 9.60 0.68
CA LEU A 494 22.03 8.33 0.20
C LEU A 494 20.98 7.40 -0.42
N LEU A 495 19.69 7.59 -0.16
CA LEU A 495 18.62 6.85 -0.84
C LEU A 495 18.42 7.33 -2.28
N PHE A 496 18.77 8.57 -2.60
CA PHE A 496 18.61 9.13 -3.94
C PHE A 496 19.97 9.50 -4.55
N PRO A 497 20.91 8.55 -4.70
CA PRO A 497 22.21 8.85 -5.27
C PRO A 497 22.11 9.00 -6.79
N ASN A 498 23.06 9.73 -7.37
CA ASN A 498 23.18 9.81 -8.84
C ASN A 498 23.72 8.52 -9.45
N ALA A 499 24.49 7.74 -8.69
CA ALA A 499 25.04 6.46 -9.08
C ALA A 499 25.26 5.55 -7.85
N LEU A 500 25.13 4.25 -8.05
CA LEU A 500 25.46 3.23 -7.05
C LEU A 500 26.87 2.72 -7.35
N ASP A 501 27.87 3.21 -6.60
CA ASP A 501 29.27 2.83 -6.77
C ASP A 501 29.93 2.47 -5.43
N GLY A 502 31.22 2.14 -5.46
CA GLY A 502 31.99 1.82 -4.26
C GLY A 502 32.06 2.98 -3.26
N ALA A 503 32.05 4.24 -3.71
CA ALA A 503 32.09 5.42 -2.83
C ALA A 503 30.76 5.59 -2.09
N TRP A 504 29.63 5.43 -2.79
CA TRP A 504 28.31 5.41 -2.19
C TRP A 504 28.19 4.30 -1.13
N SER A 505 28.66 3.09 -1.44
CA SER A 505 28.65 1.96 -0.49
C SER A 505 29.45 2.26 0.79
N GLN A 506 30.62 2.89 0.65
CA GLN A 506 31.43 3.34 1.78
C GLN A 506 30.71 4.38 2.64
N GLN A 507 30.03 5.35 2.02
CA GLN A 507 29.24 6.37 2.74
C GLN A 507 28.07 5.75 3.50
N VAL A 508 27.38 4.77 2.91
CA VAL A 508 26.33 4.00 3.59
C VAL A 508 26.92 3.26 4.79
N ALA A 509 28.05 2.57 4.62
CA ALA A 509 28.70 1.85 5.72
C ALA A 509 29.16 2.79 6.86
N GLU A 510 29.67 3.97 6.52
CA GLU A 510 30.04 5.01 7.50
C GLU A 510 28.82 5.50 8.27
N LEU A 511 27.72 5.85 7.57
CA LEU A 511 26.50 6.33 8.21
C LEU A 511 25.87 5.26 9.12
N LEU A 512 25.85 4.00 8.68
CA LEU A 512 25.34 2.89 9.50
C LEU A 512 26.17 2.74 10.79
N ARG A 513 27.51 2.83 10.68
CA ARG A 513 28.40 2.80 11.84
C ARG A 513 28.19 4.01 12.77
N GLU A 514 28.05 5.22 12.23
CA GLU A 514 27.72 6.43 13.02
C GLU A 514 26.41 6.24 13.78
N SER A 515 25.40 5.63 13.14
CA SER A 515 24.09 5.44 13.75
C SER A 515 24.07 4.38 14.86
N GLU A 516 24.99 3.41 14.82
CA GLU A 516 25.16 2.38 15.86
C GLU A 516 25.94 2.94 17.07
N SER A 517 26.81 3.92 16.85
CA SER A 517 27.42 4.69 17.93
C SER A 517 26.47 5.78 18.42
N LEU A 518 25.53 5.41 19.30
CA LEU A 518 24.70 6.40 20.01
C LEU A 518 25.59 7.43 20.69
N LYS A 519 25.34 8.73 20.44
CA LYS A 519 26.07 9.84 21.08
C LYS A 519 26.04 9.73 22.61
N TYR A 520 24.90 9.28 23.14
CA TYR A 520 24.64 9.09 24.56
C TYR A 520 23.98 7.73 24.80
N ARG A 521 24.44 6.96 25.77
CA ARG A 521 23.79 5.71 26.19
C ARG A 521 22.58 6.03 27.05
N GLU A 522 21.54 5.20 27.02
CA GLU A 522 20.34 5.43 27.83
C GLU A 522 20.61 5.51 29.33
N THR A 523 21.65 4.81 29.81
CA THR A 523 22.09 4.81 31.21
C THR A 523 22.91 6.04 31.62
N ASP A 524 23.36 6.85 30.66
CA ASP A 524 24.18 8.02 30.96
C ASP A 524 23.34 9.10 31.64
N ARG A 525 23.90 9.74 32.67
CA ARG A 525 23.24 10.85 33.37
C ARG A 525 23.20 12.09 32.49
N ILE A 526 22.09 12.83 32.51
CA ILE A 526 21.97 14.09 31.75
C ILE A 526 22.65 15.22 32.53
N GLY A 527 23.83 15.64 32.04
CA GLY A 527 24.61 16.72 32.62
C GLY A 527 24.81 16.55 34.12
N ASP A 528 24.61 17.63 34.87
CA ASP A 528 24.83 17.58 36.32
C ASP A 528 23.65 16.99 37.10
N SER A 529 22.44 16.90 36.52
CA SER A 529 21.15 16.69 37.22
C SER A 529 21.27 17.03 38.72
N ILE A 530 20.83 16.25 39.69
CA ILE A 530 21.33 16.08 41.08
C ILE A 530 20.50 14.91 41.61
N SER A 531 21.01 14.12 42.56
CA SER A 531 20.21 13.05 43.19
C SER A 531 19.88 13.48 44.61
N LEU A 532 18.60 13.53 44.94
CA LEU A 532 18.11 13.75 46.30
C LEU A 532 17.71 12.39 46.91
N PRO A 533 17.69 12.25 48.24
CA PRO A 533 17.36 11.00 48.93
C PRO A 533 15.84 10.71 48.93
N THR A 534 15.16 10.99 47.83
CA THR A 534 13.73 10.76 47.62
C THR A 534 13.54 10.02 46.29
N VAL A 535 12.45 9.24 46.16
CA VAL A 535 12.18 8.45 44.94
C VAL A 535 11.98 9.37 43.74
N GLU A 536 11.32 10.50 43.96
CA GLU A 536 11.09 11.59 43.00
C GLU A 536 12.34 12.44 42.73
N GLY A 537 13.35 12.28 43.59
CA GLY A 537 14.62 12.98 43.60
C GLY A 537 15.74 12.28 42.85
N GLN A 538 15.48 11.17 42.17
CA GLN A 538 16.51 10.48 41.38
C GLN A 538 17.04 11.37 40.25
N GLY A 539 18.34 11.24 39.95
CA GLY A 539 18.95 11.94 38.82
C GLY A 539 18.39 11.44 37.49
N ILE A 540 18.13 12.36 36.55
CA ILE A 540 17.63 12.00 35.22
C ILE A 540 18.76 11.44 34.33
N THR A 541 18.41 10.43 33.53
CA THR A 541 19.29 9.78 32.55
C THR A 541 18.76 9.97 31.14
N TYR A 542 19.60 9.75 30.13
CA TYR A 542 19.22 9.88 28.72
C TYR A 542 18.07 8.95 28.31
N SER A 543 17.82 7.85 29.04
CA SER A 543 16.63 7.02 28.86
C SER A 543 15.35 7.83 28.86
N VAL A 544 15.21 8.83 29.74
CA VAL A 544 14.04 9.72 29.78
C VAL A 544 13.93 10.51 28.48
N ALA A 545 15.02 11.11 28.01
CA ALA A 545 15.04 11.91 26.79
C ALA A 545 14.74 11.08 25.52
N TYR A 546 15.19 9.81 25.46
CA TYR A 546 14.88 8.91 24.35
C TYR A 546 13.39 8.54 24.24
N HIS A 547 12.66 8.51 25.36
CA HIS A 547 11.21 8.24 25.41
C HIS A 547 10.35 9.48 25.14
N PHE A 548 10.94 10.62 24.75
CA PHE A 548 10.14 11.75 24.30
C PHE A 548 9.52 11.43 22.94
N ASP A 549 8.22 11.71 22.76
CA ASP A 549 7.46 11.47 21.53
C ASP A 549 8.19 11.96 20.28
N THR A 550 8.88 13.10 20.41
CA THR A 550 9.62 13.77 19.33
C THR A 550 10.87 12.98 18.91
N ILE A 551 11.52 12.30 19.85
CA ILE A 551 12.69 11.46 19.62
C ILE A 551 12.25 10.06 19.14
N GLU A 552 11.23 9.46 19.74
CA GLU A 552 10.69 8.16 19.28
C GLU A 552 10.24 8.19 17.80
N ARG A 553 9.60 9.28 17.38
CA ARG A 553 9.22 9.49 15.95
C ARG A 553 10.44 9.55 15.04
N ARG A 554 11.49 10.24 15.48
CA ARG A 554 12.75 10.35 14.72
C ARG A 554 13.49 9.03 14.67
N GLN A 555 13.54 8.27 15.77
CA GLN A 555 14.05 6.90 15.79
C GLN A 555 13.33 6.01 14.79
N THR A 556 12.00 6.08 14.77
CA THR A 556 11.18 5.32 13.83
C THR A 556 11.47 5.72 12.38
N THR A 557 11.55 7.02 12.10
CA THR A 557 11.88 7.55 10.76
C THR A 557 13.27 7.11 10.31
N TRP A 558 14.27 7.18 11.21
CA TRP A 558 15.61 6.70 10.94
C TRP A 558 15.64 5.18 10.69
N ARG A 559 14.94 4.38 11.50
CA ARG A 559 14.86 2.92 11.33
C ARG A 559 14.34 2.54 9.95
N GLN A 560 13.26 3.17 9.50
CA GLN A 560 12.71 2.95 8.15
C GLN A 560 13.70 3.34 7.05
N SER A 561 14.38 4.48 7.21
CA SER A 561 15.39 4.94 6.25
C SER A 561 16.59 3.99 6.20
N ARG A 562 17.06 3.52 7.37
CA ARG A 562 18.13 2.54 7.53
C ARG A 562 17.78 1.21 6.85
N GLU A 563 16.59 0.68 7.08
CA GLU A 563 16.13 -0.57 6.45
C GLU A 563 16.14 -0.46 4.92
N ARG A 564 15.62 0.64 4.37
CA ARG A 564 15.63 0.90 2.92
C ARG A 564 17.05 1.04 2.36
N LEU A 565 17.95 1.71 3.07
CA LEU A 565 19.36 1.85 2.66
C LEU A 565 20.08 0.50 2.65
N VAL A 566 19.86 -0.31 3.68
CA VAL A 566 20.44 -1.67 3.75
C VAL A 566 19.91 -2.54 2.62
N GLN A 567 18.60 -2.53 2.37
CA GLN A 567 18.00 -3.28 1.25
C GLN A 567 18.57 -2.82 -0.10
N LEU A 568 18.66 -1.51 -0.34
CA LEU A 568 19.21 -0.96 -1.59
C LEU A 568 20.68 -1.36 -1.76
N ARG A 569 21.49 -1.25 -0.70
CA ARG A 569 22.90 -1.65 -0.72
C ARG A 569 23.05 -3.13 -1.04
N ASP A 570 22.30 -3.97 -0.33
CA ASP A 570 22.40 -5.42 -0.44
C ASP A 570 21.92 -5.91 -1.81
N MET A 571 20.85 -5.32 -2.36
CA MET A 571 20.38 -5.58 -3.72
C MET A 571 21.40 -5.15 -4.78
N ALA A 572 22.00 -3.96 -4.63
CA ALA A 572 23.04 -3.47 -5.54
C ALA A 572 24.31 -4.34 -5.50
N ASP A 573 24.69 -4.83 -4.32
CA ASP A 573 25.81 -5.75 -4.12
C ASP A 573 25.53 -7.12 -4.77
N ALA A 574 24.34 -7.68 -4.53
CA ALA A 574 23.90 -8.94 -5.12
C ALA A 574 23.85 -8.91 -6.66
N LEU A 575 23.52 -7.75 -7.24
CA LEU A 575 23.52 -7.51 -8.69
C LEU A 575 24.90 -7.09 -9.24
N GLY A 576 25.94 -7.03 -8.41
CA GLY A 576 27.30 -6.68 -8.80
C GLY A 576 27.46 -5.22 -9.26
N ILE A 577 26.53 -4.33 -8.90
CA ILE A 577 26.56 -2.91 -9.27
C ILE A 577 27.69 -2.18 -8.53
N LEU A 578 27.91 -2.52 -7.25
CA LEU A 578 28.90 -1.87 -6.39
C LEU A 578 30.35 -2.25 -6.70
N GLY A 579 30.57 -3.17 -7.65
CA GLY A 579 31.87 -3.70 -8.00
C GLY A 579 32.36 -4.70 -6.95
N ASP A 580 32.29 -5.98 -7.29
CA ASP A 580 32.94 -7.03 -6.51
C ASP A 580 34.03 -7.69 -7.37
N PRO A 581 35.32 -7.36 -7.13
CA PRO A 581 36.41 -7.89 -7.94
C PRO A 581 36.54 -9.42 -7.84
N ARG A 582 35.96 -10.06 -6.81
CA ARG A 582 35.96 -11.52 -6.65
C ARG A 582 34.64 -12.17 -7.06
N GLY A 583 33.57 -11.40 -7.21
CA GLY A 583 32.23 -11.88 -7.54
C GLY A 583 31.57 -12.77 -6.47
N GLU A 584 32.09 -12.79 -5.24
CA GLU A 584 31.56 -13.56 -4.11
C GLU A 584 30.19 -13.03 -3.63
N ARG A 585 29.98 -11.72 -3.73
CA ARG A 585 28.78 -10.98 -3.33
C ARG A 585 27.79 -10.78 -4.47
N ALA A 586 28.27 -10.75 -5.71
CA ALA A 586 27.47 -10.62 -6.93
C ALA A 586 26.70 -11.91 -7.30
N VAL A 587 25.93 -12.45 -6.35
CA VAL A 587 25.26 -13.75 -6.43
C VAL A 587 24.18 -13.82 -7.51
N LEU A 588 23.61 -12.68 -7.91
CA LEU A 588 22.62 -12.56 -8.98
C LEU A 588 23.23 -12.15 -10.33
N VAL A 589 24.56 -12.10 -10.45
CA VAL A 589 25.24 -11.93 -11.75
C VAL A 589 25.55 -13.30 -12.33
N PHE A 590 24.76 -13.71 -13.32
CA PHE A 590 24.89 -14.99 -14.00
C PHE A 590 25.78 -14.84 -15.24
N PRO A 591 26.95 -15.50 -15.30
CA PRO A 591 27.74 -15.54 -16.52
C PRO A 591 27.01 -16.35 -17.60
N ALA A 592 27.35 -16.12 -18.88
CA ALA A 592 26.82 -16.93 -19.96
C ALA A 592 27.26 -18.40 -19.81
N SER A 593 26.29 -19.30 -19.64
CA SER A 593 26.55 -20.74 -19.57
C SER A 593 26.80 -21.32 -20.96
N ASN A 594 27.78 -22.22 -21.06
CA ASN A 594 27.93 -23.08 -22.23
C ASN A 594 27.01 -24.31 -22.09
N ARG A 595 26.90 -25.11 -23.17
CA ARG A 595 26.04 -26.30 -23.21
C ARG A 595 26.44 -27.40 -22.22
N ASP A 596 27.68 -27.40 -21.75
CA ASP A 596 28.21 -28.40 -20.81
C ASP A 596 28.22 -27.90 -19.35
N ALA A 597 27.73 -26.69 -19.10
CA ALA A 597 27.73 -26.12 -17.76
C ALA A 597 26.86 -26.95 -16.79
N ASP A 598 27.37 -27.11 -15.56
CA ASP A 598 26.63 -27.67 -14.44
C ASP A 598 25.75 -26.59 -13.78
N ILE A 599 24.70 -26.22 -14.50
CA ILE A 599 23.77 -25.13 -14.13
C ILE A 599 23.11 -25.40 -12.77
N ILE A 600 22.74 -26.65 -12.48
CA ILE A 600 22.04 -27.01 -11.22
C ILE A 600 22.96 -26.79 -10.02
N SER A 601 24.19 -27.29 -10.06
CA SER A 601 25.12 -27.07 -8.95
C SER A 601 25.53 -25.61 -8.81
N GLN A 602 25.64 -24.86 -9.92
CA GLN A 602 25.87 -23.42 -9.87
C GLN A 602 24.71 -22.66 -9.22
N ALA A 603 23.46 -23.00 -9.58
CA ALA A 603 22.26 -22.44 -8.99
C ALA A 603 22.19 -22.72 -7.48
N ARG A 604 22.45 -23.97 -7.04
CA ARG A 604 22.50 -24.30 -5.61
C ARG A 604 23.52 -23.44 -4.86
N ARG A 605 24.77 -23.38 -5.34
CA ARG A 605 25.82 -22.56 -4.69
C ARG A 605 25.43 -21.08 -4.59
N ARG A 606 24.82 -20.53 -5.65
CA ARG A 606 24.37 -19.13 -5.66
C ARG A 606 23.22 -18.89 -4.70
N LEU A 607 22.24 -19.79 -4.65
CA LEU A 607 21.12 -19.69 -3.72
C LEU A 607 21.59 -19.79 -2.26
N ASP A 608 22.48 -20.74 -1.94
CA ASP A 608 23.07 -20.87 -0.60
C ASP A 608 23.85 -19.60 -0.22
N THR A 609 24.60 -19.03 -1.17
CA THR A 609 25.36 -17.79 -0.95
C THR A 609 24.43 -16.59 -0.76
N LEU A 610 23.36 -16.48 -1.56
CA LEU A 610 22.32 -15.44 -1.43
C LEU A 610 21.67 -15.50 -0.04
N GLN A 611 21.26 -16.69 0.40
CA GLN A 611 20.63 -16.88 1.72
C GLN A 611 21.58 -16.53 2.86
N ARG A 612 22.86 -16.89 2.74
CA ARG A 612 23.88 -16.63 3.77
C ARG A 612 24.27 -15.16 3.86
N LEU A 613 24.51 -14.52 2.72
CA LEU A 613 24.98 -13.12 2.68
C LEU A 613 23.84 -12.12 2.86
N TYR A 614 22.63 -12.46 2.42
CA TYR A 614 21.50 -11.55 2.34
C TYR A 614 20.24 -12.19 2.92
N PRO A 615 20.15 -12.45 4.23
CA PRO A 615 19.05 -13.20 4.83
C PRO A 615 17.65 -12.58 4.57
N GLU A 616 17.60 -11.26 4.33
CA GLU A 616 16.37 -10.51 4.05
C GLU A 616 15.99 -10.43 2.56
N TYR A 617 16.65 -11.19 1.66
CA TYR A 617 16.41 -11.11 0.21
C TYR A 617 14.95 -11.33 -0.20
N ARG A 618 14.16 -12.03 0.63
CA ARG A 618 12.74 -12.29 0.38
C ARG A 618 11.86 -11.05 0.54
N GLN A 619 12.32 -10.05 1.29
CA GLN A 619 11.60 -8.79 1.50
C GLN A 619 11.91 -7.75 0.42
N TRP A 620 12.88 -8.03 -0.45
CA TRP A 620 13.27 -7.13 -1.52
C TRP A 620 12.13 -6.95 -2.52
N SER A 621 12.02 -5.73 -3.05
CA SER A 621 11.06 -5.37 -4.08
C SER A 621 11.63 -4.23 -4.91
N LEU A 622 11.46 -4.26 -6.23
CA LEU A 622 11.81 -3.12 -7.08
C LEU A 622 10.97 -1.87 -6.73
N GLY A 623 9.79 -2.05 -6.11
CA GLY A 623 8.96 -0.95 -5.62
C GLY A 623 9.58 -0.20 -4.42
N SER A 624 10.47 -0.82 -3.65
CA SER A 624 11.19 -0.12 -2.56
C SER A 624 12.41 0.67 -3.06
N VAL A 625 12.85 0.40 -4.30
CA VAL A 625 13.98 1.05 -4.96
C VAL A 625 13.60 2.47 -5.40
N PRO A 626 14.39 3.49 -5.01
CA PRO A 626 14.17 4.88 -5.43
C PRO A 626 14.28 5.08 -6.95
N ASP A 627 13.43 5.96 -7.50
CA ASP A 627 13.29 6.18 -8.95
C ASP A 627 14.62 6.51 -9.68
N PRO A 628 15.56 7.32 -9.13
CA PRO A 628 16.79 7.67 -9.86
C PRO A 628 17.68 6.47 -10.20
N VAL A 629 17.66 5.44 -9.37
CA VAL A 629 18.51 4.23 -9.54
C VAL A 629 17.72 3.00 -10.00
N ARG A 630 16.38 3.06 -9.98
CA ARG A 630 15.52 1.96 -10.40
C ARG A 630 15.83 1.45 -11.81
N PRO A 631 16.04 2.29 -12.85
CA PRO A 631 16.29 1.80 -14.21
C PRO A 631 17.55 0.93 -14.34
N GLU A 632 18.64 1.28 -13.64
CA GLU A 632 19.88 0.47 -13.68
C GLU A 632 19.68 -0.85 -12.92
N ILE A 633 19.01 -0.84 -11.77
CA ILE A 633 18.68 -2.06 -11.02
C ILE A 633 17.78 -2.98 -11.87
N GLU A 634 16.71 -2.43 -12.46
CA GLU A 634 15.79 -3.17 -13.30
C GLU A 634 16.49 -3.77 -14.53
N LYS A 635 17.36 -3.00 -15.19
CA LYS A 635 18.19 -3.48 -16.31
C LYS A 635 19.06 -4.67 -15.92
N ARG A 636 19.70 -4.61 -14.75
CA ARG A 636 20.54 -5.70 -14.22
C ARG A 636 19.72 -6.93 -13.86
N MET A 637 18.56 -6.74 -13.24
CA MET A 637 17.62 -7.82 -12.93
C MET A 637 17.10 -8.50 -14.20
N ARG A 638 16.72 -7.74 -15.23
CA ARG A 638 16.29 -8.29 -16.52
C ARG A 638 17.41 -9.10 -17.18
N ALA A 639 18.63 -8.57 -17.21
CA ALA A 639 19.78 -9.32 -17.73
C ALA A 639 20.03 -10.63 -16.96
N ALA A 640 19.83 -10.63 -15.64
CA ALA A 640 19.92 -11.81 -14.80
C ALA A 640 18.79 -12.82 -15.10
N LEU A 641 17.55 -12.35 -15.25
CA LEU A 641 16.40 -13.16 -15.61
C LEU A 641 16.60 -13.80 -17.00
N ASP A 642 16.99 -13.00 -18.00
CA ASP A 642 17.27 -13.47 -19.36
C ASP A 642 18.32 -14.58 -19.36
N GLN A 643 19.37 -14.45 -18.53
CA GLN A 643 20.39 -15.49 -18.41
C GLN A 643 19.85 -16.75 -17.73
N LEU A 644 19.06 -16.62 -16.67
CA LEU A 644 18.42 -17.75 -16.00
C LEU A 644 17.44 -18.50 -16.93
N ILE A 645 16.73 -17.77 -17.80
CA ILE A 645 15.87 -18.34 -18.83
C ILE A 645 16.71 -19.11 -19.85
N ARG A 646 17.81 -18.53 -20.37
CA ARG A 646 18.74 -19.23 -21.28
C ARG A 646 19.31 -20.50 -20.66
N ASP A 647 19.72 -20.44 -19.39
CA ASP A 647 20.18 -21.60 -18.63
C ASP A 647 19.06 -22.67 -18.52
N GLY A 648 17.82 -22.23 -18.27
CA GLY A 648 16.64 -23.09 -18.28
C GLY A 648 16.39 -23.76 -19.64
N GLN A 649 16.52 -23.02 -20.74
CA GLN A 649 16.40 -23.56 -22.09
C GLN A 649 17.47 -24.62 -22.38
N ILE A 650 18.72 -24.43 -21.93
CA ILE A 650 19.79 -25.43 -22.03
C ILE A 650 19.43 -26.69 -21.23
N LEU A 651 18.93 -26.53 -20.00
CA LEU A 651 18.49 -27.65 -19.16
C LEU A 651 17.35 -28.43 -19.82
N VAL A 652 16.37 -27.72 -20.38
CA VAL A 652 15.23 -28.30 -21.09
C VAL A 652 15.69 -29.05 -22.35
N GLU A 653 16.54 -28.44 -23.19
CA GLU A 653 17.10 -29.05 -24.40
C GLU A 653 17.85 -30.34 -24.05
N ARG A 654 18.77 -30.29 -23.06
CA ARG A 654 19.55 -31.44 -22.61
C ARG A 654 18.65 -32.55 -22.07
N ARG A 655 17.62 -32.20 -21.28
CA ARG A 655 16.69 -33.18 -20.73
C ARG A 655 15.82 -33.80 -21.82
N MET A 656 15.39 -33.03 -22.80
CA MET A 656 14.60 -33.51 -23.93
C MET A 656 15.41 -34.50 -24.78
N GLN A 657 16.69 -34.22 -25.05
CA GLN A 657 17.61 -35.15 -25.73
C GLN A 657 17.79 -36.47 -24.96
N GLN A 658 17.79 -36.44 -23.63
CA GLN A 658 17.83 -37.67 -22.81
C GLN A 658 16.52 -38.47 -22.86
N ILE A 659 15.38 -37.78 -22.86
CA ILE A 659 14.04 -38.40 -22.92
C ILE A 659 13.82 -39.04 -24.30
N ASN A 660 14.31 -38.39 -25.36
CA ASN A 660 14.14 -38.81 -26.74
C ASN A 660 15.42 -38.56 -27.57
N PRO A 661 16.36 -39.52 -27.56
CA PRO A 661 17.60 -39.42 -28.33
C PRO A 661 17.40 -39.42 -29.86
N ALA A 662 16.24 -39.89 -30.34
CA ALA A 662 15.94 -39.94 -31.78
C ALA A 662 15.58 -38.56 -32.36
N GLY A 663 15.30 -37.56 -31.51
CA GLY A 663 15.00 -36.17 -31.92
C GLY A 663 13.60 -35.95 -32.51
N SER A 664 12.77 -36.99 -32.59
CA SER A 664 11.38 -36.92 -33.07
C SER A 664 10.42 -36.62 -31.91
N GLU A 665 10.26 -35.36 -31.54
CA GLU A 665 9.46 -34.97 -30.36
C GLU A 665 8.02 -35.47 -30.44
N THR A 666 7.53 -36.02 -29.32
CA THR A 666 6.13 -36.41 -29.13
C THR A 666 5.52 -35.66 -27.94
N TYR A 667 4.19 -35.54 -27.89
CA TYR A 667 3.52 -34.93 -26.73
C TYR A 667 3.83 -35.66 -25.41
N ALA A 668 4.00 -36.98 -25.46
CA ALA A 668 4.39 -37.78 -24.30
C ALA A 668 5.79 -37.43 -23.79
N ASP A 669 6.73 -37.07 -24.67
CA ASP A 669 8.06 -36.60 -24.27
C ASP A 669 7.97 -35.28 -23.47
N TRP A 670 7.15 -34.35 -23.95
CA TRP A 670 6.90 -33.08 -23.26
C TRP A 670 6.17 -33.26 -21.92
N GLN A 671 5.27 -34.25 -21.79
CA GLN A 671 4.69 -34.59 -20.47
C GLN A 671 5.76 -35.09 -19.49
N ARG A 672 6.64 -36.00 -19.93
CA ARG A 672 7.73 -36.52 -19.11
C ARG A 672 8.69 -35.40 -18.68
N LEU A 673 8.94 -34.43 -19.56
CA LEU A 673 9.69 -33.22 -19.23
C LEU A 673 8.97 -32.36 -18.19
N ALA A 674 7.66 -32.13 -18.34
CA ALA A 674 6.86 -31.36 -17.38
C ALA A 674 6.86 -31.98 -15.98
N ASP A 675 6.82 -33.31 -15.89
CA ASP A 675 6.94 -34.02 -14.62
C ASP A 675 8.34 -33.87 -14.02
N TRP A 676 9.38 -33.97 -14.84
CA TRP A 676 10.75 -33.71 -14.38
C TRP A 676 10.96 -32.27 -13.88
N LEU A 677 10.40 -31.27 -14.57
CA LEU A 677 10.44 -29.86 -14.15
C LEU A 677 9.74 -29.63 -12.79
N SER A 678 8.86 -30.55 -12.38
CA SER A 678 8.19 -30.53 -11.09
C SER A 678 8.98 -31.24 -9.98
N THR A 679 10.11 -31.87 -10.29
CA THR A 679 10.92 -32.62 -9.31
C THR A 679 11.82 -31.71 -8.47
N PRO A 680 12.27 -32.16 -7.28
CA PRO A 680 13.24 -31.43 -6.46
C PRO A 680 14.61 -31.24 -7.12
N ALA A 681 14.93 -31.96 -8.19
CA ALA A 681 16.26 -31.96 -8.81
C ALA A 681 16.67 -30.60 -9.41
N ILE A 682 15.71 -29.74 -9.74
CA ILE A 682 15.95 -28.40 -10.29
C ILE A 682 15.42 -27.28 -9.37
N GLN A 683 15.10 -27.63 -8.13
CA GLN A 683 14.37 -26.74 -7.21
C GLN A 683 15.17 -25.46 -6.92
N GLU A 684 16.49 -25.53 -6.80
CA GLU A 684 17.32 -24.38 -6.49
C GLU A 684 17.40 -23.39 -7.65
N TRP A 685 17.50 -23.88 -8.89
CA TRP A 685 17.41 -23.02 -10.09
C TRP A 685 16.03 -22.39 -10.20
N ARG A 686 14.97 -23.17 -9.95
CA ARG A 686 13.58 -22.70 -9.92
C ARG A 686 13.37 -21.61 -8.87
N GLN A 687 13.95 -21.75 -7.68
CA GLN A 687 13.90 -20.69 -6.66
C GLN A 687 14.64 -19.42 -7.08
N LEU A 688 15.79 -19.53 -7.76
CA LEU A 688 16.51 -18.34 -8.23
C LEU A 688 15.74 -17.57 -9.30
N ILE A 689 15.16 -18.25 -10.29
CA ILE A 689 14.36 -17.58 -11.33
C ILE A 689 13.11 -16.93 -10.73
N ASP A 690 12.46 -17.58 -9.77
CA ASP A 690 11.32 -17.01 -9.04
C ASP A 690 11.72 -15.78 -8.21
N VAL A 691 12.87 -15.81 -7.53
CA VAL A 691 13.41 -14.63 -6.81
C VAL A 691 13.61 -13.46 -7.76
N VAL A 692 14.29 -13.66 -8.90
CA VAL A 692 14.55 -12.57 -9.85
C VAL A 692 13.26 -12.08 -10.52
N GLN A 693 12.36 -12.99 -10.92
CA GLN A 693 11.07 -12.64 -11.50
C GLN A 693 10.24 -11.79 -10.55
N ARG A 694 10.09 -12.21 -9.30
CA ARG A 694 9.28 -11.49 -8.30
C ARG A 694 9.82 -10.09 -8.00
N LEU A 695 11.13 -9.90 -8.11
CA LEU A 695 11.72 -8.59 -7.95
C LEU A 695 11.30 -7.64 -9.08
N ILE A 696 11.27 -8.13 -10.33
CA ILE A 696 10.88 -7.35 -11.51
C ILE A 696 9.36 -7.15 -11.56
N ASP A 697 8.61 -8.22 -11.39
CA ASP A 697 7.16 -8.25 -11.42
C ASP A 697 6.62 -9.11 -10.26
N PRO A 698 6.23 -8.49 -9.12
CA PRO A 698 5.70 -9.20 -7.97
C PRO A 698 4.39 -9.96 -8.22
N LEU A 699 3.66 -9.59 -9.30
CA LEU A 699 2.41 -10.24 -9.70
C LEU A 699 2.65 -11.29 -10.79
N GLY A 700 3.85 -11.32 -11.37
CA GLY A 700 4.27 -12.32 -12.34
C GLY A 700 4.21 -13.71 -11.75
N GLY A 701 3.57 -14.64 -12.47
CA GLY A 701 3.58 -16.04 -12.08
C GLY A 701 4.98 -16.64 -12.23
N GLU A 702 5.24 -17.70 -11.47
CA GLU A 702 6.52 -18.40 -11.53
C GLU A 702 6.76 -19.03 -12.93
N PRO A 703 7.83 -18.67 -13.66
CA PRO A 703 8.01 -19.06 -15.07
C PRO A 703 8.00 -20.58 -15.29
N VAL A 704 8.59 -21.34 -14.38
CA VAL A 704 8.62 -22.82 -14.45
C VAL A 704 7.21 -23.40 -14.29
N VAL A 705 6.40 -22.85 -13.38
CA VAL A 705 5.02 -23.31 -13.16
C VAL A 705 4.14 -22.97 -14.36
N GLN A 706 4.31 -21.78 -14.93
CA GLN A 706 3.64 -21.41 -16.17
C GLN A 706 4.01 -22.36 -17.31
N PHE A 707 5.31 -22.68 -17.45
CA PHE A 707 5.78 -23.61 -18.48
C PHE A 707 5.26 -25.04 -18.27
N VAL A 708 5.31 -25.59 -17.06
CA VAL A 708 4.71 -26.89 -16.74
C VAL A 708 3.22 -26.91 -17.03
N SER A 709 2.50 -25.84 -16.65
CA SER A 709 1.07 -25.71 -16.91
C SER A 709 0.76 -25.64 -18.41
N PHE A 710 1.60 -24.98 -19.19
CA PHE A 710 1.52 -24.95 -20.65
C PHE A 710 1.75 -26.35 -21.25
N LEU A 711 2.84 -27.03 -20.86
CA LEU A 711 3.19 -28.35 -21.38
C LEU A 711 2.10 -29.39 -21.11
N ARG A 712 1.41 -29.31 -19.96
CA ARG A 712 0.31 -30.22 -19.59
C ARG A 712 -1.00 -29.99 -20.34
N ARG A 713 -1.14 -28.91 -21.10
CA ARG A 713 -2.34 -28.66 -21.93
C ARG A 713 -2.31 -29.55 -23.16
N ASN A 714 -3.33 -30.38 -23.31
CA ASN A 714 -3.52 -31.26 -24.47
C ASN A 714 -4.40 -30.64 -25.57
N ARG A 715 -4.84 -29.40 -25.40
CA ARG A 715 -5.71 -28.67 -26.33
C ARG A 715 -5.48 -27.16 -26.20
N PHE A 716 -5.48 -26.48 -27.33
CA PHE A 716 -5.33 -25.04 -27.44
C PHE A 716 -6.41 -24.50 -28.40
N GLU A 717 -7.19 -23.52 -27.96
CA GLU A 717 -8.12 -22.81 -28.84
C GLU A 717 -7.35 -21.65 -29.46
N LEU A 718 -7.22 -21.64 -30.79
CA LEU A 718 -6.62 -20.51 -31.51
C LEU A 718 -7.76 -19.59 -31.93
N VAL A 719 -7.78 -18.32 -31.54
CA VAL A 719 -8.82 -17.37 -31.93
C VAL A 719 -8.28 -16.50 -33.07
N LEU A 720 -8.61 -16.87 -34.31
CA LEU A 720 -8.08 -16.30 -35.55
C LEU A 720 -9.15 -15.47 -36.28
N ARG A 721 -9.86 -14.59 -35.56
CA ARG A 721 -10.93 -13.76 -36.14
C ARG A 721 -10.39 -12.75 -37.15
N GLU A 722 -9.27 -12.15 -36.79
CA GLU A 722 -8.57 -11.16 -37.59
C GLU A 722 -7.07 -11.36 -37.42
N VAL A 723 -6.36 -11.25 -38.54
CA VAL A 723 -4.90 -11.39 -38.60
C VAL A 723 -4.32 -10.17 -39.28
N LYS A 724 -3.31 -9.55 -38.67
CA LYS A 724 -2.56 -8.42 -39.21
C LYS A 724 -1.17 -8.91 -39.58
N ILE A 725 -0.75 -8.67 -40.81
CA ILE A 725 0.58 -9.06 -41.29
C ILE A 725 1.37 -7.80 -41.62
N LYS A 726 2.46 -7.56 -40.89
CA LYS A 726 3.45 -6.55 -41.26
C LYS A 726 4.40 -7.16 -42.26
N ILE A 727 4.52 -6.57 -43.44
CA ILE A 727 5.58 -6.89 -44.40
C ILE A 727 6.43 -5.63 -44.50
N PRO A 728 7.77 -5.70 -44.35
CA PRO A 728 8.65 -4.56 -44.58
C PRO A 728 8.35 -3.89 -45.94
N GLU A 729 8.65 -2.60 -46.06
CA GLU A 729 8.46 -1.87 -47.33
C GLU A 729 9.32 -2.48 -48.45
N LEU A 730 10.56 -2.81 -48.11
CA LEU A 730 11.49 -3.53 -48.94
C LEU A 730 11.79 -4.87 -48.27
N LEU A 731 11.33 -5.96 -48.87
CA LEU A 731 11.70 -7.31 -48.50
C LEU A 731 12.62 -7.83 -49.59
N ARG A 732 13.93 -7.91 -49.31
CA ARG A 732 15.00 -8.17 -50.30
C ARG A 732 15.03 -7.16 -51.45
N ASP A 733 15.06 -5.88 -51.10
CA ASP A 733 15.10 -4.77 -52.05
C ASP A 733 13.89 -4.68 -52.99
N ALA A 734 12.86 -5.46 -52.70
CA ALA A 734 11.68 -5.61 -53.53
C ALA A 734 10.40 -5.26 -52.75
N ARG A 735 9.44 -4.63 -53.43
CA ARG A 735 8.17 -4.23 -52.83
C ARG A 735 7.18 -5.38 -52.87
N VAL A 736 7.21 -6.19 -51.81
CA VAL A 736 6.32 -7.34 -51.66
C VAL A 736 4.95 -6.91 -51.11
N VAL A 737 3.89 -7.30 -51.81
CA VAL A 737 2.49 -7.03 -51.42
C VAL A 737 1.67 -8.33 -51.40
N PRO A 738 0.71 -8.50 -50.48
CA PRO A 738 -0.23 -9.61 -50.51
C PRO A 738 -1.01 -9.63 -51.82
N ALA A 739 -1.11 -10.80 -52.42
CA ALA A 739 -1.79 -11.00 -53.71
C ALA A 739 -2.92 -12.04 -53.64
N GLY A 740 -3.15 -12.64 -52.47
CA GLY A 740 -4.17 -13.66 -52.28
C GLY A 740 -4.68 -13.76 -50.85
N ARG A 741 -5.37 -14.86 -50.58
CA ARG A 741 -5.87 -15.23 -49.25
C ARG A 741 -4.72 -15.73 -48.38
N LEU A 742 -4.82 -15.48 -47.07
CA LEU A 742 -4.02 -16.17 -46.06
C LEU A 742 -4.74 -17.48 -45.73
N LEU A 743 -4.05 -18.60 -45.91
CA LEU A 743 -4.58 -19.93 -45.57
C LEU A 743 -3.88 -20.40 -44.31
N ILE A 744 -4.65 -20.80 -43.29
CA ILE A 744 -4.13 -21.42 -42.07
C ILE A 744 -4.81 -22.78 -41.92
N SER A 745 -4.02 -23.84 -41.99
CA SER A 745 -4.52 -25.22 -41.97
C SER A 745 -3.96 -26.00 -40.79
N THR A 746 -4.83 -26.73 -40.10
CA THR A 746 -4.49 -27.65 -39.02
C THR A 746 -4.95 -29.06 -39.37
N SER A 747 -4.06 -30.05 -39.26
CA SER A 747 -4.41 -31.45 -39.50
C SER A 747 -3.87 -32.37 -38.41
N SER A 748 -4.75 -33.12 -37.76
CA SER A 748 -4.35 -34.18 -36.85
C SER A 748 -3.80 -35.39 -37.63
N PRO A 749 -2.85 -36.16 -37.08
CA PRO A 749 -2.37 -37.39 -37.71
C PRO A 749 -3.53 -38.35 -38.03
N GLY A 750 -3.78 -38.59 -39.32
CA GLY A 750 -4.90 -39.43 -39.79
C GLY A 750 -6.29 -38.79 -39.69
N GLY A 751 -6.38 -37.51 -39.31
CA GLY A 751 -7.63 -36.75 -39.17
C GLY A 751 -7.95 -35.89 -40.41
N ALA A 752 -9.13 -35.27 -40.38
CA ALA A 752 -9.53 -34.28 -41.39
C ALA A 752 -8.69 -33.01 -41.27
N VAL A 753 -8.37 -32.39 -42.41
CA VAL A 753 -7.71 -31.08 -42.46
C VAL A 753 -8.77 -30.00 -42.24
N SER A 754 -8.59 -29.17 -41.20
CA SER A 754 -9.36 -27.94 -41.02
C SER A 754 -8.59 -26.78 -41.63
N THR A 755 -9.20 -26.02 -42.53
CA THR A 755 -8.57 -24.86 -43.19
C THR A 755 -9.38 -23.60 -42.95
N ILE A 756 -8.71 -22.56 -42.48
CA ILE A 756 -9.25 -21.22 -42.35
C ILE A 756 -8.71 -20.39 -43.50
N THR A 757 -9.64 -19.78 -44.22
CA THR A 757 -9.33 -18.86 -45.31
C THR A 757 -9.61 -17.46 -44.83
N LEU A 758 -8.58 -16.61 -44.81
CA LEU A 758 -8.71 -15.20 -44.47
C LEU A 758 -8.48 -14.35 -45.72
N ARG A 759 -9.43 -13.48 -46.02
CA ARG A 759 -9.33 -12.54 -47.15
C ARG A 759 -8.69 -11.23 -46.69
N PRO A 760 -7.86 -10.58 -47.52
CA PRO A 760 -7.40 -9.23 -47.23
C PRO A 760 -8.60 -8.27 -47.19
N THR A 761 -8.53 -7.30 -46.29
CA THR A 761 -9.45 -6.16 -46.23
C THR A 761 -8.82 -4.95 -46.94
N ASP A 762 -9.60 -3.88 -47.13
CA ASP A 762 -9.12 -2.60 -47.66
C ASP A 762 -8.38 -2.71 -49.00
N ALA A 763 -8.85 -3.61 -49.88
CA ALA A 763 -8.25 -3.91 -51.17
C ALA A 763 -6.74 -4.25 -51.10
N GLY A 764 -6.28 -4.78 -49.96
CA GLY A 764 -4.86 -5.08 -49.73
C GLY A 764 -4.00 -3.84 -49.49
N GLN A 765 -4.57 -2.73 -49.02
CA GLN A 765 -3.80 -1.57 -48.59
C GLN A 765 -3.20 -1.79 -47.19
N ARG A 766 -2.02 -1.20 -46.96
CA ARG A 766 -1.37 -1.18 -45.64
C ARG A 766 -2.02 -0.10 -44.78
N ASP A 767 -2.19 -0.37 -43.49
CA ASP A 767 -2.52 0.66 -42.51
C ASP A 767 -1.33 1.61 -42.26
N ARG A 768 -1.54 2.62 -41.40
CA ARG A 768 -0.50 3.61 -41.05
C ARG A 768 0.72 3.00 -40.35
N LEU A 769 0.59 1.81 -39.76
CA LEU A 769 1.66 1.09 -39.06
C LEU A 769 2.36 0.07 -39.97
N GLY A 770 1.92 -0.05 -41.23
CA GLY A 770 2.48 -0.94 -42.24
C GLY A 770 1.90 -2.36 -42.22
N PHE A 771 0.78 -2.59 -41.55
CA PHE A 771 0.11 -3.90 -41.51
C PHE A 771 -0.94 -4.04 -42.61
N TYR A 772 -1.03 -5.25 -43.16
CA TYR A 772 -2.15 -5.70 -43.97
C TYR A 772 -3.13 -6.47 -43.09
N ARG A 773 -4.41 -6.14 -43.18
CA ARG A 773 -5.45 -6.73 -42.34
C ARG A 773 -6.20 -7.82 -43.09
N PHE A 774 -6.35 -8.98 -42.48
CA PHE A 774 -7.06 -10.15 -42.99
C PHE A 774 -8.19 -10.54 -42.05
N VAL A 775 -9.36 -10.84 -42.61
CA VAL A 775 -10.54 -11.29 -41.87
C VAL A 775 -11.00 -12.65 -42.37
N VAL A 776 -11.57 -13.46 -41.48
CA VAL A 776 -12.06 -14.79 -41.83
C VAL A 776 -13.13 -14.71 -42.92
N GLU A 777 -12.90 -15.42 -44.01
CA GLU A 777 -13.84 -15.60 -45.13
C GLU A 777 -14.59 -16.93 -45.01
N SER A 778 -13.88 -18.00 -44.66
CA SER A 778 -14.46 -19.33 -44.43
C SER A 778 -13.62 -20.17 -43.47
N GLY A 779 -14.24 -21.16 -42.83
CA GLY A 779 -13.64 -22.00 -41.80
C GLY A 779 -14.06 -21.59 -40.38
N ASP A 780 -13.71 -22.42 -39.39
CA ASP A 780 -13.95 -22.08 -37.97
C ASP A 780 -12.90 -21.05 -37.52
N PRO A 781 -13.28 -19.84 -37.07
CA PRO A 781 -12.33 -18.85 -36.56
C PRO A 781 -11.67 -19.26 -35.23
N LYS A 782 -12.09 -20.38 -34.64
CA LYS A 782 -11.63 -20.88 -33.34
C LYS A 782 -11.11 -22.32 -33.40
N PRO A 783 -10.19 -22.68 -34.33
CA PRO A 783 -9.76 -24.06 -34.47
C PRO A 783 -9.12 -24.56 -33.17
N ILE A 784 -9.46 -25.79 -32.81
CA ILE A 784 -8.84 -26.48 -31.68
C ILE A 784 -7.58 -27.17 -32.20
N TYR A 785 -6.43 -26.70 -31.72
CA TYR A 785 -5.14 -27.32 -31.94
C TYR A 785 -4.83 -28.34 -30.83
N LYS A 786 -4.42 -29.55 -31.20
CA LYS A 786 -3.87 -30.54 -30.26
C LYS A 786 -2.36 -30.67 -30.46
N PRO A 787 -1.58 -30.84 -29.39
CA PRO A 787 -0.16 -31.09 -29.50
C PRO A 787 0.16 -32.27 -30.44
N GLY A 788 1.00 -32.03 -31.44
CA GLY A 788 1.34 -32.98 -32.50
C GLY A 788 0.52 -32.82 -33.79
N ASP A 789 -0.52 -31.97 -33.80
CA ASP A 789 -1.18 -31.57 -35.04
C ASP A 789 -0.20 -30.78 -35.92
N LEU A 790 -0.27 -31.03 -37.23
CA LEU A 790 0.45 -30.26 -38.23
C LEU A 790 -0.26 -28.92 -38.42
N LEU A 791 0.47 -27.82 -38.28
CA LEU A 791 -0.02 -26.46 -38.54
C LEU A 791 0.79 -25.83 -39.68
N THR A 792 0.09 -25.33 -40.68
CA THR A 792 0.68 -24.65 -41.83
C THR A 792 -0.03 -23.32 -42.04
N ALA A 793 0.72 -22.29 -42.40
CA ALA A 793 0.16 -21.03 -42.86
C ALA A 793 0.87 -20.56 -44.11
N GLU A 794 0.10 -20.03 -45.06
CA GLU A 794 0.58 -19.69 -46.39
C GLU A 794 -0.11 -18.42 -46.91
N LEU A 795 0.67 -17.50 -47.45
CA LEU A 795 0.18 -16.27 -48.08
C LEU A 795 0.85 -16.07 -49.44
N VAL A 796 0.03 -16.00 -50.49
CA VAL A 796 0.51 -15.61 -51.82
C VAL A 796 0.79 -14.11 -51.82
N VAL A 797 1.98 -13.74 -52.26
CA VAL A 797 2.45 -12.36 -52.38
C VAL A 797 2.97 -12.09 -53.79
N ARG A 798 3.05 -10.83 -54.18
CA ARG A 798 3.62 -10.39 -55.46
C ARG A 798 4.80 -9.47 -55.22
N ASP A 799 5.82 -9.69 -56.02
CA ASP A 799 6.91 -8.76 -56.28
C ASP A 799 6.83 -8.34 -57.75
N GLY A 800 6.27 -7.16 -58.00
CA GLY A 800 5.94 -6.72 -59.36
C GLY A 800 4.99 -7.71 -60.06
N THR A 801 5.47 -8.36 -61.11
CA THR A 801 4.73 -9.41 -61.85
C THR A 801 5.03 -10.83 -61.37
N ARG A 802 6.03 -11.02 -60.50
CA ARG A 802 6.44 -12.32 -60.00
C ARG A 802 5.57 -12.73 -58.83
N GLU A 803 4.97 -13.90 -58.92
CA GLU A 803 4.24 -14.52 -57.81
C GLU A 803 5.22 -15.24 -56.89
N LEU A 804 5.10 -14.98 -55.59
CA LEU A 804 5.89 -15.58 -54.52
C LEU A 804 4.94 -16.06 -53.42
N LYS A 805 5.47 -16.85 -52.50
CA LYS A 805 4.70 -17.40 -51.37
C LYS A 805 5.47 -17.20 -50.08
N LEU A 806 4.78 -16.68 -49.07
CA LEU A 806 5.22 -16.66 -47.68
C LEU A 806 4.64 -17.90 -46.98
N SER A 807 5.50 -18.74 -46.41
CA SER A 807 5.09 -19.95 -45.70
C SER A 807 5.70 -20.00 -44.30
N TRP A 808 4.86 -20.12 -43.27
CA TRP A 808 5.28 -20.20 -41.87
C TRP A 808 5.61 -21.66 -41.52
N VAL A 809 6.84 -22.07 -41.80
CA VAL A 809 7.32 -23.45 -41.56
C VAL A 809 8.38 -23.56 -40.47
N ASN A 810 8.95 -22.44 -40.02
CA ASN A 810 9.94 -22.41 -38.95
C ASN A 810 9.27 -22.61 -37.59
N GLN A 811 9.74 -23.56 -36.80
CA GLN A 811 9.16 -23.91 -35.50
C GLN A 811 10.26 -24.23 -34.47
N ARG A 812 9.99 -23.93 -33.21
CA ARG A 812 10.80 -24.33 -32.05
C ARG A 812 10.47 -25.76 -31.61
N SER A 813 9.25 -26.23 -31.82
CA SER A 813 8.84 -27.61 -31.51
C SER A 813 8.01 -28.23 -32.61
N SER A 814 8.19 -29.52 -32.87
CA SER A 814 7.31 -30.27 -33.78
C SER A 814 5.96 -30.64 -33.16
N VAL A 815 5.78 -30.43 -31.86
CA VAL A 815 4.58 -30.76 -31.09
C VAL A 815 3.68 -29.54 -30.87
N PHE A 816 4.23 -28.33 -30.70
CA PHE A 816 3.46 -27.10 -30.48
C PHE A 816 3.60 -26.13 -31.66
N GLN A 817 3.17 -26.57 -32.84
CA GLN A 817 3.45 -25.90 -34.12
C GLN A 817 2.71 -24.57 -34.36
N PHE A 818 1.81 -24.16 -33.47
CA PHE A 818 1.21 -22.82 -33.57
C PHE A 818 2.25 -21.70 -33.35
N ASP A 819 3.40 -22.03 -32.78
CA ASP A 819 4.56 -21.13 -32.69
C ASP A 819 5.07 -20.64 -34.04
N ARG A 820 4.87 -21.43 -35.10
CA ARG A 820 5.19 -21.07 -36.49
C ARG A 820 4.61 -19.73 -36.87
N LEU A 821 3.38 -19.43 -36.43
CA LEU A 821 2.70 -18.18 -36.73
C LEU A 821 3.38 -16.95 -36.11
N LEU A 822 4.19 -17.15 -35.07
CA LEU A 822 4.96 -16.10 -34.41
C LEU A 822 6.38 -15.95 -34.99
N GLN A 823 6.83 -16.89 -35.81
CA GLN A 823 8.15 -16.88 -36.43
C GLN A 823 8.14 -16.18 -37.79
N PRO A 824 9.28 -15.63 -38.25
CA PRO A 824 9.39 -15.14 -39.63
C PRO A 824 9.14 -16.28 -40.64
N PRO A 825 8.29 -16.06 -41.66
CA PRO A 825 8.03 -17.04 -42.71
C PRO A 825 9.22 -17.20 -43.66
N GLN A 826 9.19 -18.26 -44.47
CA GLN A 826 10.05 -18.47 -45.62
C GLN A 826 9.40 -17.84 -46.87
N LEU A 827 10.16 -17.11 -47.68
CA LEU A 827 9.74 -16.58 -48.98
C LEU A 827 10.31 -17.46 -50.09
N HIS A 828 9.44 -18.04 -50.92
CA HIS A 828 9.82 -18.98 -51.98
C HIS A 828 8.91 -18.85 -53.22
N LEU A 829 9.31 -19.50 -54.34
CA LEU A 829 8.42 -19.64 -55.50
C LEU A 829 7.27 -20.61 -55.18
N PRO A 830 6.07 -20.43 -55.77
CA PRO A 830 4.96 -21.36 -55.56
C PRO A 830 5.25 -22.82 -55.92
N THR A 831 6.22 -23.07 -56.82
CA THR A 831 6.66 -24.41 -57.25
C THR A 831 7.71 -25.04 -56.32
N GLU A 832 8.31 -24.25 -55.44
CA GLU A 832 9.34 -24.71 -54.50
C GLU A 832 8.71 -25.20 -53.20
N ARG A 833 9.41 -26.13 -52.53
CA ARG A 833 9.03 -26.53 -51.17
C ARG A 833 9.28 -25.35 -50.21
N PRO A 834 8.41 -25.12 -49.21
CA PRO A 834 8.59 -24.04 -48.24
C PRO A 834 9.97 -24.01 -47.57
N GLU A 835 10.55 -25.18 -47.30
CA GLU A 835 11.85 -25.33 -46.64
C GLU A 835 13.04 -24.92 -47.53
N ALA A 836 12.85 -24.88 -48.85
CA ALA A 836 13.84 -24.37 -49.80
C ALA A 836 13.77 -22.84 -49.95
N GLY A 837 12.77 -22.21 -49.33
CA GLY A 837 12.67 -20.77 -49.26
C GLY A 837 13.79 -20.14 -48.47
N GLU A 838 13.94 -18.84 -48.65
CA GLU A 838 14.83 -18.02 -47.87
C GLU A 838 14.02 -17.28 -46.79
N LEU A 839 14.61 -17.05 -45.61
CA LEU A 839 13.91 -16.40 -44.50
C LEU A 839 13.46 -14.98 -44.88
N ALA A 840 12.26 -14.59 -44.45
CA ALA A 840 11.70 -13.25 -44.66
C ALA A 840 11.72 -12.44 -43.35
N PRO A 841 12.90 -11.94 -42.91
CA PRO A 841 13.01 -11.22 -41.65
C PRO A 841 12.15 -9.95 -41.66
N GLY A 842 11.57 -9.62 -40.50
CA GLY A 842 10.71 -8.46 -40.33
C GLY A 842 9.27 -8.65 -40.81
N VAL A 843 8.93 -9.78 -41.44
CA VAL A 843 7.54 -10.17 -41.66
C VAL A 843 6.96 -10.70 -40.34
N LEU A 844 5.94 -10.02 -39.81
CA LEU A 844 5.32 -10.33 -38.52
C LEU A 844 3.83 -10.59 -38.69
N LEU A 845 3.31 -11.65 -38.08
CA LEU A 845 1.89 -11.96 -38.01
C LEU A 845 1.39 -11.68 -36.59
N GLN A 846 0.33 -10.89 -36.48
CA GLN A 846 -0.36 -10.58 -35.23
C GLN A 846 -1.83 -11.01 -35.34
N VAL A 847 -2.39 -11.49 -34.24
CA VAL A 847 -3.81 -11.86 -34.15
C VAL A 847 -4.57 -10.84 -33.32
N ASP A 848 -5.85 -10.63 -33.64
CA ASP A 848 -6.74 -9.76 -32.88
C ASP A 848 -7.95 -10.57 -32.36
N PRO A 849 -8.11 -10.73 -31.03
CA PRO A 849 -7.30 -10.14 -29.96
C PRO A 849 -5.90 -10.77 -29.87
N ALA A 850 -4.94 -10.07 -29.25
CA ALA A 850 -3.57 -10.55 -29.05
C ALA A 850 -3.48 -11.89 -28.29
N SER A 851 -4.48 -12.18 -27.46
CA SER A 851 -4.64 -13.46 -26.74
C SER A 851 -5.17 -14.60 -27.63
N GLY A 852 -5.37 -14.37 -28.92
CA GLY A 852 -5.87 -15.35 -29.87
C GLY A 852 -4.88 -16.46 -30.21
N LEU A 853 -3.58 -16.26 -29.94
CA LEU A 853 -2.59 -17.33 -29.98
C LEU A 853 -2.14 -17.63 -28.55
N PRO A 854 -1.93 -18.92 -28.19
CA PRO A 854 -1.36 -19.26 -26.91
C PRO A 854 0.03 -18.64 -26.76
N GLU A 855 0.25 -17.95 -25.65
CA GLU A 855 1.57 -17.45 -25.29
C GLU A 855 2.52 -18.62 -25.06
N ILE A 856 3.69 -18.55 -25.69
CA ILE A 856 4.72 -19.57 -25.57
C ILE A 856 5.65 -19.18 -24.43
N PRO A 857 5.75 -20.01 -23.38
CA PRO A 857 6.62 -19.69 -22.26
C PRO A 857 8.08 -19.57 -22.71
N GLU A 858 8.79 -18.59 -22.17
CA GLU A 858 10.17 -18.25 -22.55
C GLU A 858 11.17 -19.39 -22.31
N LEU A 859 10.85 -20.33 -21.42
CA LEU A 859 11.67 -21.53 -21.15
C LEU A 859 11.66 -22.56 -22.27
N MET A 860 10.81 -22.39 -23.29
CA MET A 860 10.80 -23.25 -24.46
C MET A 860 12.05 -22.97 -25.33
N PRO A 861 12.94 -23.96 -25.53
CA PRO A 861 14.20 -23.73 -26.23
C PRO A 861 13.98 -23.36 -27.69
N GLU A 862 14.85 -22.49 -28.21
CA GLU A 862 14.90 -22.22 -29.65
C GLU A 862 15.62 -23.38 -30.35
N ARG A 863 14.93 -24.03 -31.29
CA ARG A 863 15.54 -25.07 -32.12
C ARG A 863 16.49 -24.41 -33.11
N ARG A 864 17.78 -24.64 -32.93
CA ARG A 864 18.83 -24.17 -33.84
C ARG A 864 19.02 -25.07 -35.04
#